data_AF-A0A6P8WKE4-F1
#
_entry.id   AF-A0A6P8WKE4-F1
#
_cell.length_a   1.000
_cell.length_b   1.000
_cell.length_c   1.000
_cell.angle_alpha   90.00
_cell.angle_beta   90.00
_cell.angle_gamma   90.00
#
_symmetry.space_group_name_H-M   'P 1'
#
loop_
_entity.id
_entity.type
_entity.pdbx_description
1 polymer ?
#
loop_
_entity_poly.entity_id
_entity_poly.type
_entity_poly.pdbx_seq_one_letter_code
_entity_poly.pdbx_strand_id
1 'polypeptide(L)'
;MSGNDVSVTETAQSDQYLPASGTTAFHQYYRYHNHKQQPQQQQQQQQSCMRHIPQQQQQQQQQQQQQQLRQLQWEQQQQQLVNSSSEFDEFHWPSKQQGKIYITPADIPPPPHPPHGSGGGGGNSHSHHNGNKSRHHHHQQQQQHQHQQQQQQAHTHSHPAATLTTPHRTPPHRCKCEHPIELLDYDYEDAAATPTTAATTSASALAHAHHRHQHPPYYYKAATGNSNSHSHSNSHANLTGSYQLRRHSAKLHESMLGGVGGSSLDDDDLHSAGGFGGGGGITRFKNLVYSKEKKRRVRIILSIVAAIVAVALVATMIVFIVGSGDDDKPADNTGDKGINLEDVLTGQLYAKRFNGSWSNGNSVIYKELSDIVELDTKTLTVTKLMTNAAQYVLYEKSADGQFLLLAKNYKKNFRYSFLAQYDIYNISSGNISSLTIQNEPVFLSMVQWSPVGNALIINFERNLYYKKGALEREIAITTNEDGIFLHGIPDWVYEEEVFSSNVATWFNPSGTQIAFIQFDDSPTHVINFPYYGEPGDVRFQYPLHQEIHYPKAGSSNPRVVLYMADLESALAGSPDFLTPMPIPSALNTETDYIVTVVSWLDDNNVLSIWMNRIQNAAYVVTFDGRGRKQLYSKTSETGWVDLYTAPFKNRNGSRLAFVLPHENYKQLQLLPTDGSTNAQLEPLTSGKFVVDSILHWDGTHDVIFYTANTEKNPEQLHLYAIRAVASTRKQTPSCLTCKLMISGNVEQTYYSAIFNDNNQIVISSLGPGIPTTAIYEWSYSNSQVTLKKLLDWETNDVLRSKLQGVSLPSHQILTVNIDGGFQAKVLLQLPPNLDTSGNTKYPMLVDVYGGPDSYSVTDKWMMDWGTYLTSNQSVIYAKIDGRGSGLRGETLLHAIYMQLGTVEINDQITVTQNLTQLYKYIDADHIGIWGWSYGGYAAAMALANDENGVFKCAASIAPVTDWTYYDSIYTERYMNVPEANEAGYAKSRLSTRAQQLRGKKYLLVHGTSDDNVHYQQSMILAKNLERHDILFKQISYADEDHGLANVRPHLYHSLDRFFGECFASSRLAKSAK
;
A
#
# COMPACT_ATOMS: atom_id res chain seq x y z
N MET A 1 8.31 5.07 -60.96
CA MET A 1 7.07 5.33 -61.75
C MET A 1 5.90 4.66 -61.03
N SER A 2 4.67 5.02 -61.37
CA SER A 2 3.46 4.76 -60.57
C SER A 2 3.00 3.30 -60.51
N GLY A 3 2.62 2.86 -59.31
CA GLY A 3 1.39 2.09 -59.08
C GLY A 3 0.25 3.08 -58.74
N ASN A 4 -1.04 2.83 -59.01
CA ASN A 4 -1.95 1.71 -58.68
C ASN A 4 -2.76 1.95 -57.38
N ASP A 5 -4.03 2.29 -57.61
CA ASP A 5 -5.24 1.68 -57.04
C ASP A 5 -5.71 1.92 -55.59
N VAL A 6 -6.94 2.47 -55.51
CA VAL A 6 -8.16 1.91 -54.86
C VAL A 6 -8.10 1.54 -53.36
N SER A 7 -9.00 1.99 -52.47
CA SER A 7 -10.06 3.03 -52.51
C SER A 7 -10.76 3.17 -51.14
N VAL A 8 -11.31 4.35 -50.79
CA VAL A 8 -12.65 4.59 -50.17
C VAL A 8 -12.96 3.91 -48.80
N THR A 9 -13.38 4.60 -47.72
CA THR A 9 -13.69 6.03 -47.47
C THR A 9 -13.55 6.38 -45.99
N GLU A 10 -13.66 7.67 -45.66
CA GLU A 10 -13.40 8.27 -44.35
C GLU A 10 -14.68 8.90 -43.73
N THR A 11 -14.72 8.96 -42.39
CA THR A 11 -15.31 9.99 -41.49
C THR A 11 -16.76 10.56 -41.59
N ALA A 12 -17.31 10.76 -40.38
CA ALA A 12 -18.01 11.96 -39.86
C ALA A 12 -19.56 12.04 -39.74
N GLN A 13 -19.97 12.15 -38.46
CA GLN A 13 -20.86 13.17 -37.84
C GLN A 13 -22.40 13.17 -38.01
N SER A 14 -23.05 12.87 -36.87
CA SER A 14 -23.90 13.76 -36.03
C SER A 14 -25.43 13.55 -35.91
N ASP A 15 -25.89 13.98 -34.72
CA ASP A 15 -27.24 14.42 -34.32
C ASP A 15 -28.36 13.40 -34.06
N GLN A 16 -28.34 12.93 -32.80
CA GLN A 16 -29.45 12.90 -31.82
C GLN A 16 -30.90 12.67 -32.32
N TYR A 17 -31.55 11.63 -31.78
CA TYR A 17 -32.95 11.72 -31.32
C TYR A 17 -33.21 10.76 -30.13
N LEU A 18 -34.18 11.12 -29.28
CA LEU A 18 -34.61 10.37 -28.09
C LEU A 18 -35.32 9.04 -28.44
N PRO A 19 -35.52 8.15 -27.46
CA PRO A 19 -36.88 8.00 -26.96
C PRO A 19 -37.01 7.80 -25.44
N ALA A 20 -38.20 8.06 -24.90
CA ALA A 20 -38.61 7.71 -23.55
C ALA A 20 -39.70 6.61 -23.56
N SER A 21 -39.81 5.87 -22.43
CA SER A 21 -40.97 5.06 -22.01
C SER A 21 -41.60 4.07 -23.01
N GLY A 22 -41.46 2.75 -22.76
CA GLY A 22 -42.12 1.70 -23.54
C GLY A 22 -42.32 0.39 -22.79
N THR A 23 -43.39 0.28 -22.01
CA THR A 23 -43.74 -0.94 -21.25
C THR A 23 -44.42 -2.01 -22.11
N THR A 24 -44.50 -3.24 -21.57
CA THR A 24 -45.41 -4.36 -21.93
C THR A 24 -45.06 -5.28 -23.11
N ALA A 25 -44.60 -6.48 -22.73
CA ALA A 25 -45.05 -7.82 -23.18
C ALA A 25 -45.03 -8.26 -24.65
N PHE A 26 -44.51 -9.47 -24.86
CA PHE A 26 -45.16 -10.48 -25.71
C PHE A 26 -45.14 -11.88 -25.05
N HIS A 27 -46.03 -12.78 -25.47
CA HIS A 27 -46.49 -13.92 -24.66
C HIS A 27 -45.97 -15.31 -25.08
N GLN A 28 -46.01 -16.20 -24.09
CA GLN A 28 -45.93 -17.67 -24.11
C GLN A 28 -46.56 -18.39 -25.33
N TYR A 29 -46.03 -19.57 -25.67
CA TYR A 29 -46.73 -20.88 -25.76
C TYR A 29 -45.63 -21.98 -25.71
N TYR A 30 -45.80 -23.19 -25.17
CA TYR A 30 -46.92 -24.15 -25.28
C TYR A 30 -47.31 -24.87 -23.97
N ARG A 31 -48.42 -25.63 -24.00
CA ARG A 31 -49.01 -26.36 -22.86
C ARG A 31 -48.78 -27.87 -22.89
N TYR A 32 -48.88 -28.48 -21.70
CA TYR A 32 -49.02 -29.92 -21.45
C TYR A 32 -50.22 -30.58 -22.16
N HIS A 33 -50.11 -31.89 -22.39
CA HIS A 33 -51.22 -32.83 -22.24
C HIS A 33 -50.76 -34.11 -21.53
N ASN A 34 -51.69 -34.86 -20.94
CA ASN A 34 -51.41 -35.87 -19.92
C ASN A 34 -52.18 -37.16 -20.22
N HIS A 35 -51.57 -38.35 -20.08
CA HIS A 35 -52.29 -39.61 -19.92
C HIS A 35 -51.41 -40.74 -19.32
N LYS A 36 -52.03 -41.61 -18.50
CA LYS A 36 -51.39 -42.79 -17.88
C LYS A 36 -51.71 -44.07 -18.65
N GLN A 37 -50.75 -45.00 -18.71
CA GLN A 37 -50.98 -46.45 -18.65
C GLN A 37 -49.77 -47.15 -18.00
N GLN A 38 -49.85 -48.47 -17.74
CA GLN A 38 -49.07 -49.18 -16.71
C GLN A 38 -48.22 -50.36 -17.26
N PRO A 39 -47.52 -51.21 -16.47
CA PRO A 39 -46.09 -51.44 -16.73
C PRO A 39 -45.71 -52.88 -17.14
N GLN A 40 -44.61 -53.03 -17.91
CA GLN A 40 -43.84 -54.29 -17.98
C GLN A 40 -42.45 -54.10 -18.63
N GLN A 41 -41.40 -53.78 -17.84
CA GLN A 41 -39.99 -54.02 -18.23
C GLN A 41 -38.92 -53.85 -17.10
N GLN A 42 -39.29 -54.05 -15.82
CA GLN A 42 -38.31 -54.03 -14.72
C GLN A 42 -37.72 -55.43 -14.44
N GLN A 43 -36.77 -55.89 -15.26
CA GLN A 43 -35.87 -57.00 -14.85
C GLN A 43 -34.49 -57.09 -15.53
N GLN A 44 -34.10 -56.14 -16.39
CA GLN A 44 -32.75 -56.12 -17.01
C GLN A 44 -31.86 -54.92 -16.62
N GLN A 45 -32.38 -53.84 -16.06
CA GLN A 45 -31.56 -52.66 -15.70
C GLN A 45 -30.78 -52.80 -14.37
N GLN A 46 -31.17 -53.70 -13.46
CA GLN A 46 -30.54 -53.80 -12.12
C GLN A 46 -29.09 -54.34 -12.12
N GLN A 47 -28.59 -54.91 -13.23
CA GLN A 47 -27.19 -55.37 -13.32
C GLN A 47 -26.21 -54.31 -13.85
N SER A 48 -26.68 -53.16 -14.37
CA SER A 48 -25.78 -52.11 -14.89
C SER A 48 -25.31 -51.12 -13.82
N CYS A 49 -26.13 -50.83 -12.80
CA CYS A 49 -25.82 -49.79 -11.80
C CYS A 49 -24.69 -50.18 -10.82
N MET A 50 -24.34 -51.47 -10.71
CA MET A 50 -23.34 -51.97 -9.76
C MET A 50 -21.88 -51.83 -10.23
N ARG A 51 -21.61 -51.19 -11.38
CA ARG A 51 -20.25 -51.01 -11.94
C ARG A 51 -19.71 -49.56 -11.98
N HIS A 52 -20.52 -48.55 -11.67
CA HIS A 52 -20.07 -47.13 -11.71
C HIS A 52 -19.89 -46.47 -10.35
N ILE A 53 -20.38 -47.07 -9.26
CA ILE A 53 -20.20 -46.55 -7.89
C ILE A 53 -18.71 -46.34 -7.53
N PRO A 54 -17.77 -47.25 -7.84
CA PRO A 54 -16.35 -47.04 -7.50
C PRO A 54 -15.70 -45.87 -8.25
N GLN A 55 -16.09 -45.64 -9.51
CA GLN A 55 -15.53 -44.55 -10.32
C GLN A 55 -16.04 -43.18 -9.88
N GLN A 56 -17.32 -43.05 -9.51
CA GLN A 56 -17.84 -41.82 -8.92
C GLN A 56 -17.22 -41.53 -7.56
N GLN A 57 -16.98 -42.55 -6.72
CA GLN A 57 -16.28 -42.36 -5.44
C GLN A 57 -14.81 -41.96 -5.64
N GLN A 58 -14.09 -42.52 -6.62
CA GLN A 58 -12.74 -42.06 -6.97
C GLN A 58 -12.71 -40.63 -7.52
N GLN A 59 -13.67 -40.23 -8.36
CA GLN A 59 -13.76 -38.84 -8.81
C GLN A 59 -14.09 -37.87 -7.67
N GLN A 60 -14.98 -38.23 -6.73
CA GLN A 60 -15.22 -37.42 -5.54
C GLN A 60 -14.00 -37.33 -4.63
N GLN A 61 -13.25 -38.42 -4.42
CA GLN A 61 -11.99 -38.38 -3.66
C GLN A 61 -10.91 -37.54 -4.36
N GLN A 62 -10.78 -37.59 -5.69
CA GLN A 62 -9.86 -36.72 -6.43
C GLN A 62 -10.29 -35.25 -6.39
N GLN A 63 -11.59 -34.96 -6.46
CA GLN A 63 -12.09 -33.59 -6.29
C GLN A 63 -11.85 -33.07 -4.87
N GLN A 64 -12.07 -33.89 -3.84
CA GLN A 64 -11.74 -33.56 -2.45
C GLN A 64 -10.23 -33.37 -2.24
N GLN A 65 -9.37 -34.21 -2.82
CA GLN A 65 -7.92 -34.01 -2.77
C GLN A 65 -7.49 -32.73 -3.52
N GLN A 66 -8.07 -32.41 -4.67
CA GLN A 66 -7.78 -31.14 -5.35
C GLN A 66 -8.36 -29.92 -4.63
N GLN A 67 -9.44 -30.07 -3.85
CA GLN A 67 -9.94 -29.03 -2.96
C GLN A 67 -8.99 -28.84 -1.77
N GLN A 68 -8.54 -29.93 -1.12
CA GLN A 68 -7.55 -29.87 -0.04
C GLN A 68 -6.19 -29.33 -0.52
N LEU A 69 -5.73 -29.69 -1.72
CA LEU A 69 -4.47 -29.16 -2.28
C LEU A 69 -4.60 -27.67 -2.62
N ARG A 70 -5.71 -27.24 -3.23
CA ARG A 70 -5.97 -25.80 -3.43
C ARG A 70 -6.13 -25.05 -2.11
N GLN A 71 -6.72 -25.67 -1.09
CA GLN A 71 -6.83 -25.06 0.23
C GLN A 71 -5.48 -24.98 0.95
N LEU A 72 -4.60 -25.97 0.82
CA LEU A 72 -3.22 -25.92 1.34
C LEU A 72 -2.37 -24.89 0.59
N GLN A 73 -2.50 -24.78 -0.74
CA GLN A 73 -1.87 -23.71 -1.51
C GLN A 73 -2.41 -22.34 -1.11
N TRP A 74 -3.73 -22.20 -0.91
CA TRP A 74 -4.35 -20.97 -0.41
C TRP A 74 -3.87 -20.62 1.00
N GLU A 75 -3.75 -21.58 1.92
CA GLU A 75 -3.21 -21.38 3.26
C GLU A 75 -1.73 -20.93 3.22
N GLN A 76 -0.93 -21.48 2.31
CA GLN A 76 0.45 -21.02 2.06
C GLN A 76 0.50 -19.60 1.44
N GLN A 77 -0.38 -19.30 0.48
CA GLN A 77 -0.47 -18.00 -0.17
C GLN A 77 -0.98 -16.92 0.79
N GLN A 78 -1.90 -17.27 1.69
CA GLN A 78 -2.34 -16.41 2.79
C GLN A 78 -1.21 -16.18 3.81
N GLN A 79 -0.39 -17.18 4.14
CA GLN A 79 0.82 -16.97 4.95
C GLN A 79 1.84 -16.05 4.26
N GLN A 80 1.98 -16.11 2.93
CA GLN A 80 2.85 -15.19 2.19
C GLN A 80 2.32 -13.76 2.16
N LEU A 81 1.02 -13.57 1.91
CA LEU A 81 0.36 -12.26 1.96
C LEU A 81 0.51 -11.62 3.35
N VAL A 82 0.22 -12.38 4.42
CA VAL A 82 0.38 -11.96 5.82
C VAL A 82 1.83 -11.61 6.18
N ASN A 83 2.82 -12.37 5.67
CA ASN A 83 4.24 -12.06 5.94
C ASN A 83 4.75 -10.85 5.12
N SER A 84 3.95 -10.30 4.19
CA SER A 84 4.38 -9.23 3.29
C SER A 84 4.03 -7.81 3.75
N SER A 85 3.03 -7.61 4.62
CA SER A 85 2.62 -6.26 5.06
C SER A 85 3.72 -5.53 5.85
N SER A 86 4.38 -6.24 6.76
CA SER A 86 5.16 -5.65 7.85
C SER A 86 6.47 -4.93 7.48
N GLU A 87 6.85 -4.86 6.20
CA GLU A 87 7.98 -4.03 5.74
C GLU A 87 7.55 -2.65 5.20
N PHE A 88 6.32 -2.50 4.68
CA PHE A 88 5.94 -1.27 3.92
C PHE A 88 4.59 -0.65 4.29
N ASP A 89 3.69 -1.36 4.97
CA ASP A 89 2.56 -0.73 5.67
C ASP A 89 3.03 0.03 6.95
N GLU A 90 4.33 0.00 7.25
CA GLU A 90 4.94 0.68 8.39
C GLU A 90 5.28 2.17 8.17
N PHE A 91 5.02 2.76 6.99
CA PHE A 91 4.98 4.22 6.84
C PHE A 91 3.74 4.76 7.56
N HIS A 92 3.94 5.55 8.61
CA HIS A 92 2.87 5.97 9.53
C HIS A 92 1.85 6.92 8.89
N TRP A 93 0.82 6.34 8.26
CA TRP A 93 -0.51 6.92 8.26
C TRP A 93 -1.45 6.11 9.17
N PRO A 94 -1.61 6.50 10.44
CA PRO A 94 -2.45 5.75 11.37
C PRO A 94 -3.94 5.86 10.98
N SER A 95 -4.64 4.72 11.01
CA SER A 95 -6.09 4.59 10.82
C SER A 95 -6.87 5.18 12.01
N LYS A 96 -6.85 6.52 12.13
CA LYS A 96 -7.38 7.28 13.30
C LYS A 96 -8.91 7.34 13.37
N GLN A 97 -9.59 6.19 13.44
CA GLN A 97 -10.90 6.12 14.08
C GLN A 97 -10.73 5.91 15.59
N GLN A 98 -11.63 6.49 16.39
CA GLN A 98 -11.48 6.54 17.85
C GLN A 98 -11.79 5.18 18.48
N GLY A 99 -10.89 4.66 19.32
CA GLY A 99 -11.11 3.50 20.20
C GLY A 99 -11.05 2.11 19.55
N LYS A 100 -11.31 1.98 18.25
CA LYS A 100 -11.27 0.70 17.52
C LYS A 100 -10.30 0.74 16.34
N ILE A 101 -9.30 -0.14 16.39
CA ILE A 101 -8.50 -0.50 15.22
C ILE A 101 -9.33 -1.50 14.41
N TYR A 102 -9.70 -1.15 13.18
CA TYR A 102 -10.13 -2.15 12.21
C TYR A 102 -8.87 -2.93 11.81
N ILE A 103 -8.70 -4.12 12.38
CA ILE A 103 -7.67 -5.06 11.94
C ILE A 103 -7.93 -5.32 10.45
N THR A 104 -7.03 -4.86 9.59
CA THR A 104 -6.96 -5.27 8.18
C THR A 104 -6.13 -6.56 8.10
N PRO A 105 -6.13 -7.32 6.98
CA PRO A 105 -5.24 -8.47 6.85
C PRO A 105 -3.75 -8.13 6.91
N ALA A 106 -3.37 -6.85 6.73
CA ALA A 106 -2.00 -6.37 6.91
C ALA A 106 -1.58 -6.36 8.40
N ASP A 107 -2.52 -6.21 9.32
CA ASP A 107 -2.28 -6.12 10.78
C ASP A 107 -2.20 -7.49 11.48
N ILE A 108 -2.47 -8.60 10.78
CA ILE A 108 -2.58 -9.94 11.36
C ILE A 108 -1.27 -10.72 11.20
N PRO A 109 -0.48 -10.98 12.26
CA PRO A 109 0.70 -11.84 12.15
C PRO A 109 0.32 -13.33 11.92
N PRO A 110 1.23 -14.12 11.31
CA PRO A 110 0.92 -15.50 10.88
C PRO A 110 0.67 -16.46 12.05
N PRO A 111 -0.19 -17.48 11.85
CA PRO A 111 -0.36 -18.56 12.84
C PRO A 111 0.94 -19.38 12.96
N PRO A 112 1.33 -19.81 14.17
CA PRO A 112 2.56 -20.57 14.37
C PRO A 112 2.42 -22.00 13.81
N HIS A 113 3.44 -22.47 13.10
CA HIS A 113 3.49 -23.85 12.62
C HIS A 113 3.52 -24.85 13.80
N PRO A 114 2.81 -25.99 13.71
CA PRO A 114 2.93 -27.07 14.68
C PRO A 114 4.35 -27.69 14.60
N PRO A 115 4.92 -28.15 15.72
CA PRO A 115 6.26 -28.74 15.72
C PRO A 115 6.29 -30.04 14.91
N HIS A 116 7.26 -30.16 13.99
CA HIS A 116 7.49 -31.39 13.24
C HIS A 116 7.86 -32.54 14.20
N GLY A 117 6.98 -33.53 14.32
CA GLY A 117 7.22 -34.70 15.16
C GLY A 117 8.34 -35.58 14.62
N SER A 118 9.43 -35.69 15.37
CA SER A 118 10.53 -36.63 15.09
C SER A 118 10.09 -38.07 15.36
N GLY A 119 10.22 -38.93 14.34
CA GLY A 119 9.85 -40.34 14.45
C GLY A 119 10.98 -41.23 14.97
N GLY A 120 10.70 -42.03 16.00
CA GLY A 120 11.57 -43.09 16.51
C GLY A 120 12.14 -42.82 17.92
N GLY A 121 12.30 -43.82 18.79
CA GLY A 121 11.82 -45.20 18.65
C GLY A 121 12.38 -46.18 19.71
N GLY A 122 11.49 -46.75 20.54
CA GLY A 122 11.76 -47.92 21.38
C GLY A 122 12.36 -47.66 22.78
N GLY A 123 11.85 -48.34 23.80
CA GLY A 123 12.39 -48.35 25.17
C GLY A 123 11.37 -48.74 26.24
N ASN A 124 11.65 -49.81 27.00
CA ASN A 124 10.88 -50.19 28.22
C ASN A 124 11.23 -49.20 29.38
N SER A 125 10.52 -49.10 30.51
CA SER A 125 9.73 -50.10 31.27
C SER A 125 8.87 -49.44 32.39
N HIS A 126 8.04 -50.23 33.09
CA HIS A 126 7.61 -50.18 34.53
C HIS A 126 7.51 -48.84 35.33
N SER A 127 6.62 -48.62 36.32
CA SER A 127 5.43 -49.34 36.86
C SER A 127 4.77 -48.53 38.03
N HIS A 128 3.61 -48.96 38.54
CA HIS A 128 2.96 -48.57 39.84
C HIS A 128 2.37 -47.14 39.97
N HIS A 129 1.08 -46.98 40.34
CA HIS A 129 0.46 -46.79 41.70
C HIS A 129 0.81 -45.47 42.41
N ASN A 130 -0.07 -44.78 43.15
CA ASN A 130 -1.45 -45.06 43.64
C ASN A 130 -2.29 -43.75 43.64
N GLY A 131 -3.63 -43.73 43.74
CA GLY A 131 -4.42 -43.77 45.00
C GLY A 131 -4.17 -42.54 45.89
N ASN A 132 -5.12 -41.67 46.26
CA ASN A 132 -6.52 -41.84 46.73
C ASN A 132 -7.31 -40.49 46.61
N LYS A 133 -8.65 -40.42 46.49
CA LYS A 133 -9.73 -40.43 47.53
C LYS A 133 -9.55 -39.38 48.65
N SER A 134 -10.57 -38.65 49.16
CA SER A 134 -12.05 -38.77 49.01
C SER A 134 -12.89 -37.60 49.61
N ARG A 135 -14.08 -37.34 49.01
CA ARG A 135 -15.44 -37.11 49.62
C ARG A 135 -15.86 -35.89 50.52
N HIS A 136 -17.02 -35.32 50.13
CA HIS A 136 -18.21 -34.89 50.95
C HIS A 136 -18.09 -33.68 51.93
N HIS A 137 -19.13 -32.97 52.42
CA HIS A 137 -20.63 -33.02 52.37
C HIS A 137 -21.22 -31.56 52.28
N HIS A 138 -22.30 -31.25 51.54
CA HIS A 138 -23.75 -31.19 51.89
C HIS A 138 -24.25 -30.17 52.96
N HIS A 139 -25.06 -29.17 52.54
CA HIS A 139 -26.46 -28.78 52.95
C HIS A 139 -26.77 -27.34 52.40
N GLN A 140 -27.93 -27.02 51.76
CA GLN A 140 -29.28 -26.64 52.27
C GLN A 140 -29.31 -25.34 53.12
N GLN A 141 -30.32 -24.43 53.10
CA GLN A 141 -31.71 -24.43 52.55
C GLN A 141 -32.33 -23.00 52.50
N GLN A 142 -33.26 -22.71 51.54
CA GLN A 142 -34.52 -21.88 51.62
C GLN A 142 -34.52 -20.43 52.25
N GLN A 143 -35.52 -19.50 52.17
CA GLN A 143 -36.91 -19.35 51.63
C GLN A 143 -37.23 -17.80 51.47
N GLN A 144 -37.83 -17.28 50.38
CA GLN A 144 -39.24 -16.82 50.13
C GLN A 144 -39.75 -15.39 50.55
N HIS A 145 -40.82 -14.93 49.84
CA HIS A 145 -41.74 -13.76 49.99
C HIS A 145 -41.35 -12.34 49.47
N GLN A 146 -42.28 -11.36 49.27
CA GLN A 146 -43.46 -11.27 48.36
C GLN A 146 -44.10 -9.83 48.30
N HIS A 147 -45.09 -9.59 47.40
CA HIS A 147 -46.05 -8.43 47.29
C HIS A 147 -45.50 -7.09 46.68
N GLN A 148 -46.17 -6.17 45.93
CA GLN A 148 -47.57 -5.76 45.57
C GLN A 148 -48.00 -4.38 46.19
N GLN A 149 -48.68 -3.40 45.55
CA GLN A 149 -49.10 -3.14 44.13
C GLN A 149 -49.70 -1.69 43.95
N GLN A 150 -49.75 -1.12 42.72
CA GLN A 150 -50.65 0.02 42.26
C GLN A 150 -50.43 1.42 42.93
N GLN A 151 -50.98 2.61 42.54
CA GLN A 151 -51.62 3.20 41.32
C GLN A 151 -51.61 4.78 41.36
N GLN A 152 -51.59 5.44 40.18
CA GLN A 152 -52.26 6.69 39.72
C GLN A 152 -52.49 8.01 40.56
N GLN A 153 -52.40 9.16 39.83
CA GLN A 153 -53.16 10.45 39.96
C GLN A 153 -52.86 11.41 41.16
N ALA A 154 -53.10 12.75 41.14
CA ALA A 154 -53.37 13.79 40.10
C ALA A 154 -53.28 15.24 40.71
N HIS A 155 -53.76 16.29 39.98
CA HIS A 155 -54.06 17.71 40.37
C HIS A 155 -53.01 18.84 40.14
N THR A 156 -53.35 20.11 39.79
CA THR A 156 -54.33 20.72 38.81
C THR A 156 -54.08 22.25 38.62
N HIS A 157 -54.74 22.87 37.62
CA HIS A 157 -54.99 24.35 37.41
C HIS A 157 -53.88 25.21 36.73
N SER A 158 -54.17 26.30 35.97
CA SER A 158 -55.33 26.65 35.09
C SER A 158 -55.10 27.96 34.27
N HIS A 159 -55.33 27.93 32.94
CA HIS A 159 -56.08 28.87 32.04
C HIS A 159 -56.37 30.38 32.36
N PRO A 160 -56.78 31.23 31.37
CA PRO A 160 -56.68 31.18 29.88
C PRO A 160 -56.48 32.56 29.13
N ALA A 161 -56.52 32.50 27.78
CA ALA A 161 -57.01 33.52 26.80
C ALA A 161 -56.08 34.70 26.41
N ALA A 162 -56.21 35.34 25.22
CA ALA A 162 -57.30 35.28 24.22
C ALA A 162 -56.86 35.36 22.73
N THR A 163 -57.75 34.85 21.86
CA THR A 163 -57.88 35.00 20.37
C THR A 163 -58.44 36.39 19.97
N LEU A 164 -58.64 36.84 18.71
CA LEU A 164 -58.58 36.37 17.29
C LEU A 164 -58.40 37.67 16.41
N THR A 165 -58.11 37.67 15.10
CA THR A 165 -59.07 37.46 13.98
C THR A 165 -58.40 37.30 12.60
N THR A 166 -59.09 36.57 11.71
CA THR A 166 -58.83 36.28 10.28
C THR A 166 -59.67 37.27 9.38
N PRO A 167 -59.83 37.19 8.00
CA PRO A 167 -59.78 35.98 7.17
C PRO A 167 -59.55 35.97 5.60
N HIS A 168 -59.33 34.73 5.11
CA HIS A 168 -59.92 34.08 3.91
C HIS A 168 -59.32 34.10 2.46
N ARG A 169 -59.16 32.86 1.94
CA ARG A 169 -59.50 32.31 0.60
C ARG A 169 -58.56 32.47 -0.63
N THR A 170 -57.75 31.42 -0.89
CA THR A 170 -57.84 30.44 -2.03
C THR A 170 -58.46 30.84 -3.39
N PRO A 171 -58.10 30.16 -4.53
CA PRO A 171 -56.79 29.69 -5.05
C PRO A 171 -56.65 30.08 -6.57
N PRO A 172 -56.26 29.23 -7.55
CA PRO A 172 -54.91 28.73 -7.94
C PRO A 172 -54.45 29.17 -9.37
N HIS A 173 -53.28 28.65 -9.81
CA HIS A 173 -52.87 28.30 -11.21
C HIS A 173 -51.56 28.89 -11.80
N ARG A 174 -50.95 28.01 -12.61
CA ARG A 174 -49.76 28.08 -13.48
C ARG A 174 -49.64 29.32 -14.37
N CYS A 175 -48.40 29.64 -14.79
CA CYS A 175 -47.97 29.54 -16.20
C CYS A 175 -46.45 29.36 -16.34
N LYS A 176 -46.01 28.85 -17.51
CA LYS A 176 -44.61 28.82 -18.01
C LYS A 176 -44.43 29.89 -19.09
N CYS A 177 -43.20 30.36 -19.30
CA CYS A 177 -42.45 30.48 -20.59
C CYS A 177 -40.98 30.77 -20.17
N GLU A 178 -39.95 30.04 -20.57
CA GLU A 178 -39.37 29.89 -21.93
C GLU A 178 -38.64 31.15 -22.43
N HIS A 179 -37.30 31.15 -22.27
CA HIS A 179 -36.25 31.12 -23.33
C HIS A 179 -36.26 32.15 -24.50
N PRO A 180 -35.16 32.33 -25.29
CA PRO A 180 -33.75 31.87 -25.16
C PRO A 180 -32.68 32.96 -25.57
N ILE A 181 -31.48 32.52 -25.99
CA ILE A 181 -30.61 33.05 -27.08
C ILE A 181 -29.45 34.04 -26.75
N GLU A 182 -28.22 33.57 -27.06
CA GLU A 182 -27.03 34.21 -27.72
C GLU A 182 -26.35 35.47 -27.08
N LEU A 183 -25.05 35.45 -26.74
CA LEU A 183 -23.76 35.47 -27.49
C LEU A 183 -23.17 36.88 -27.67
N LEU A 184 -21.88 36.94 -28.07
CA LEU A 184 -21.00 38.11 -28.29
C LEU A 184 -20.49 38.75 -26.98
N ASP A 185 -19.18 38.77 -26.69
CA ASP A 185 -17.99 39.34 -27.39
C ASP A 185 -17.69 40.80 -26.96
N TYR A 186 -16.51 41.29 -27.38
CA TYR A 186 -15.77 42.50 -26.94
C TYR A 186 -14.98 42.34 -25.63
N ASP A 187 -13.78 42.90 -25.47
CA ASP A 187 -12.64 43.25 -26.33
C ASP A 187 -11.62 43.98 -25.42
N TYR A 188 -10.45 44.27 -25.96
CA TYR A 188 -9.50 45.34 -25.58
C TYR A 188 -10.16 46.65 -25.04
N GLU A 189 -9.55 47.53 -24.24
CA GLU A 189 -8.16 48.03 -24.33
C GLU A 189 -7.69 48.82 -23.07
N ASP A 190 -6.38 48.79 -22.79
CA ASP A 190 -5.46 49.84 -22.29
C ASP A 190 -5.57 50.70 -21.00
N ALA A 191 -4.40 51.31 -20.70
CA ALA A 191 -4.16 52.63 -20.08
C ALA A 191 -4.23 52.89 -18.55
N ALA A 192 -3.07 52.65 -17.90
CA ALA A 192 -2.26 53.64 -17.16
C ALA A 192 -2.84 54.61 -16.09
N ALA A 193 -2.25 54.58 -14.88
CA ALA A 193 -1.95 55.79 -14.09
C ALA A 193 -0.79 55.61 -13.07
N THR A 194 0.17 56.53 -13.08
CA THR A 194 1.18 56.81 -12.03
C THR A 194 0.94 58.25 -11.50
N PRO A 195 1.70 58.83 -10.55
CA PRO A 195 2.66 58.30 -9.54
C PRO A 195 2.40 58.86 -8.11
N THR A 196 3.26 58.56 -7.11
CA THR A 196 3.97 59.63 -6.33
C THR A 196 5.11 59.11 -5.42
N THR A 197 6.31 59.69 -5.60
CA THR A 197 7.36 60.11 -4.61
C THR A 197 7.52 59.41 -3.23
N ALA A 198 8.74 59.22 -2.69
CA ALA A 198 10.01 59.92 -2.94
C ALA A 198 11.29 59.10 -2.63
N ALA A 199 12.38 59.38 -3.38
CA ALA A 199 13.73 59.81 -2.94
C ALA A 199 14.54 58.95 -1.91
N THR A 200 15.87 58.79 -1.97
CA THR A 200 17.04 59.27 -2.80
C THR A 200 18.28 58.50 -2.26
N THR A 201 19.40 58.16 -2.92
CA THR A 201 20.02 58.38 -4.27
C THR A 201 21.03 57.20 -4.50
N SER A 202 21.98 57.08 -5.45
CA SER A 202 22.54 57.92 -6.54
C SER A 202 23.30 57.08 -7.59
N ALA A 203 23.21 57.52 -8.86
CA ALA A 203 24.26 57.85 -9.85
C ALA A 203 25.65 57.16 -9.81
N SER A 204 26.33 56.87 -10.94
CA SER A 204 26.20 57.41 -12.32
C SER A 204 26.67 56.38 -13.40
N ALA A 205 25.97 56.23 -14.55
CA ALA A 205 26.27 56.82 -15.90
C ALA A 205 27.26 56.02 -16.80
N LEU A 206 27.18 55.95 -18.14
CA LEU A 206 26.32 56.59 -19.16
C LEU A 206 26.34 55.87 -20.55
N ALA A 207 25.45 56.27 -21.47
CA ALA A 207 25.55 56.28 -22.96
C ALA A 207 25.06 55.09 -23.86
N HIS A 208 23.77 55.13 -24.24
CA HIS A 208 23.18 55.29 -25.60
C HIS A 208 23.82 54.74 -26.92
N ALA A 209 23.09 54.41 -28.00
CA ALA A 209 21.65 54.15 -28.25
C ALA A 209 21.31 53.70 -29.71
N HIS A 210 20.02 53.34 -29.95
CA HIS A 210 19.21 53.39 -31.20
C HIS A 210 19.24 52.28 -32.30
N HIS A 211 18.16 51.46 -32.30
CA HIS A 211 17.06 51.41 -33.31
C HIS A 211 16.81 50.20 -34.27
N ARG A 212 15.55 49.73 -34.17
CA ARG A 212 14.57 49.26 -35.20
C ARG A 212 14.56 47.80 -35.71
N HIS A 213 13.52 47.11 -35.22
CA HIS A 213 12.66 46.03 -35.79
C HIS A 213 12.88 45.52 -37.22
N GLN A 214 12.70 44.20 -37.40
CA GLN A 214 11.57 43.64 -38.17
C GLN A 214 11.28 42.14 -37.83
N HIS A 215 10.07 41.68 -38.17
CA HIS A 215 9.45 40.34 -38.01
C HIS A 215 8.43 40.16 -39.17
N PRO A 216 7.78 38.99 -39.41
CA PRO A 216 8.06 37.62 -38.93
C PRO A 216 8.30 36.56 -40.07
N PRO A 217 7.42 35.58 -40.44
CA PRO A 217 7.81 34.15 -40.47
C PRO A 217 7.55 33.41 -41.82
N TYR A 218 7.79 32.09 -41.89
CA TYR A 218 6.80 31.04 -42.30
C TYR A 218 7.37 29.63 -42.59
N TYR A 219 6.47 28.65 -42.42
CA TYR A 219 6.47 27.18 -42.54
C TYR A 219 7.04 26.41 -43.77
N TYR A 220 7.32 25.12 -43.49
CA TYR A 220 7.07 23.87 -44.27
C TYR A 220 7.93 23.33 -45.43
N LYS A 221 8.04 21.98 -45.38
CA LYS A 221 8.09 20.94 -46.44
C LYS A 221 9.41 20.66 -47.18
N ALA A 222 9.85 19.40 -47.08
CA ALA A 222 10.76 18.75 -48.01
C ALA A 222 9.98 17.99 -49.11
N ALA A 223 10.59 17.76 -50.26
CA ALA A 223 9.98 17.12 -51.44
C ALA A 223 10.87 16.00 -52.01
N THR A 224 10.28 15.05 -52.74
CA THR A 224 10.93 13.81 -53.20
C THR A 224 11.07 13.71 -54.73
N GLY A 225 12.33 13.79 -55.20
CA GLY A 225 12.88 13.07 -56.38
C GLY A 225 12.45 13.47 -57.80
N ASN A 226 13.38 13.32 -58.76
CA ASN A 226 13.26 12.42 -59.93
C ASN A 226 14.56 12.36 -60.77
N SER A 227 14.79 11.25 -61.51
CA SER A 227 15.68 11.12 -62.69
C SER A 227 17.24 11.22 -62.48
N ASN A 228 18.14 10.68 -63.33
CA ASN A 228 18.04 9.63 -64.37
C ASN A 228 19.42 9.01 -64.79
N SER A 229 19.39 7.73 -65.22
CA SER A 229 20.20 7.02 -66.26
C SER A 229 21.70 7.30 -66.60
N HIS A 230 22.47 6.19 -66.68
CA HIS A 230 23.35 5.73 -67.79
C HIS A 230 24.87 6.13 -67.97
N SER A 231 25.75 5.13 -67.75
CA SER A 231 26.77 4.56 -68.70
C SER A 231 28.14 5.23 -69.05
N HIS A 232 29.11 4.34 -69.36
CA HIS A 232 30.32 4.47 -70.24
C HIS A 232 31.73 4.96 -69.76
N SER A 233 32.58 3.99 -69.38
CA SER A 233 33.92 3.60 -69.93
C SER A 233 35.07 4.59 -70.32
N ASN A 234 36.32 4.08 -70.14
CA ASN A 234 37.66 4.51 -70.66
C ASN A 234 38.44 5.64 -69.92
N SER A 235 39.79 5.75 -69.94
CA SER A 235 40.92 4.79 -70.13
C SER A 235 42.31 5.48 -69.99
N HIS A 236 43.38 4.75 -69.58
CA HIS A 236 44.84 5.09 -69.72
C HIS A 236 45.44 6.29 -68.94
N ALA A 237 46.75 6.42 -68.65
CA ALA A 237 47.88 5.46 -68.47
C ALA A 237 49.19 6.15 -67.94
N ASN A 238 50.16 5.33 -67.47
CA ASN A 238 51.64 5.59 -67.43
C ASN A 238 52.22 6.64 -66.42
N LEU A 239 53.48 6.52 -65.93
CA LEU A 239 54.52 5.46 -66.04
C LEU A 239 55.53 5.47 -64.86
N THR A 240 56.36 4.41 -64.79
CA THR A 240 57.43 4.07 -63.81
C THR A 240 56.92 3.54 -62.46
N GLY A 241 57.58 2.60 -61.75
CA GLY A 241 58.80 1.80 -62.05
C GLY A 241 60.06 2.31 -61.31
N SER A 242 61.00 1.48 -60.83
CA SER A 242 61.14 0.00 -60.78
C SER A 242 62.18 -0.34 -59.67
N TYR A 243 62.45 -1.56 -59.19
CA TYR A 243 62.17 -2.94 -59.64
C TYR A 243 61.61 -3.77 -58.43
N GLN A 244 61.81 -5.07 -58.12
CA GLN A 244 62.66 -6.17 -58.62
C GLN A 244 62.00 -7.57 -58.40
N LEU A 245 62.70 -8.60 -57.90
CA LEU A 245 62.20 -9.97 -57.64
C LEU A 245 61.95 -10.22 -56.12
N ARG A 246 61.21 -11.24 -55.64
CA ARG A 246 60.83 -12.57 -56.19
C ARG A 246 59.60 -13.16 -55.44
N ARG A 247 58.75 -13.97 -56.12
CA ARG A 247 57.89 -15.13 -55.69
C ARG A 247 57.53 -15.29 -54.18
N HIS A 248 56.34 -15.71 -53.72
CA HIS A 248 55.05 -16.25 -54.25
C HIS A 248 54.07 -16.39 -53.02
N SER A 249 52.75 -16.64 -53.05
CA SER A 249 51.67 -16.78 -54.06
C SER A 249 50.31 -16.40 -53.39
N ALA A 250 49.13 -16.75 -53.94
CA ALA A 250 47.80 -16.30 -53.43
C ALA A 250 46.59 -17.23 -53.74
N LYS A 251 45.39 -16.80 -53.27
CA LYS A 251 43.97 -17.24 -53.52
C LYS A 251 43.40 -18.32 -52.57
N LEU A 252 42.13 -18.28 -52.08
CA LEU A 252 40.77 -17.89 -52.61
C LEU A 252 40.18 -18.94 -53.58
N HIS A 253 38.89 -19.33 -53.58
CA HIS A 253 37.61 -18.60 -53.42
C HIS A 253 36.45 -19.47 -52.81
N GLU A 254 35.39 -18.80 -52.31
CA GLU A 254 33.89 -18.97 -52.47
C GLU A 254 33.24 -20.35 -52.85
N SER A 255 31.90 -20.59 -52.81
CA SER A 255 30.74 -19.68 -52.91
C SER A 255 29.36 -20.21 -52.45
N MET A 256 28.46 -19.25 -52.13
CA MET A 256 27.01 -19.21 -52.43
C MET A 256 25.93 -19.92 -51.57
N LEU A 257 24.69 -19.43 -51.79
CA LEU A 257 23.43 -19.65 -51.07
C LEU A 257 22.38 -20.32 -51.98
N GLY A 258 21.31 -20.85 -51.39
CA GLY A 258 20.07 -21.19 -52.09
C GLY A 258 19.25 -22.24 -51.33
N GLY A 259 17.97 -21.98 -51.06
CA GLY A 259 17.11 -22.92 -50.33
C GLY A 259 15.63 -22.78 -50.64
N VAL A 260 14.88 -23.84 -50.37
CA VAL A 260 13.40 -23.93 -50.29
C VAL A 260 13.10 -24.96 -49.19
N GLY A 261 12.01 -24.77 -48.43
CA GLY A 261 11.65 -25.65 -47.31
C GLY A 261 10.79 -26.87 -47.71
N GLY A 262 10.59 -27.81 -46.78
CA GLY A 262 9.71 -28.97 -46.98
C GLY A 262 9.62 -29.92 -45.78
N SER A 263 8.52 -29.81 -45.03
CA SER A 263 7.73 -30.87 -44.36
C SER A 263 8.37 -32.04 -43.56
N SER A 264 7.76 -32.25 -42.38
CA SER A 264 7.35 -33.54 -41.76
C SER A 264 8.41 -34.55 -41.27
N LEU A 265 8.44 -34.71 -39.94
CA LEU A 265 8.52 -36.03 -39.27
C LEU A 265 7.39 -36.95 -39.77
N ASP A 266 7.55 -38.26 -39.62
CA ASP A 266 6.49 -39.17 -39.13
C ASP A 266 7.14 -40.53 -38.74
N ASP A 267 6.66 -41.12 -37.65
CA ASP A 267 6.93 -42.51 -37.24
C ASP A 267 5.67 -43.37 -37.50
N ASP A 268 5.88 -44.68 -37.69
CA ASP A 268 4.94 -45.80 -37.73
C ASP A 268 3.40 -45.55 -37.67
N ASP A 269 2.69 -46.10 -38.66
CA ASP A 269 1.49 -46.91 -38.34
C ASP A 269 1.29 -48.08 -39.33
N LEU A 270 0.66 -49.17 -38.88
CA LEU A 270 0.47 -50.41 -39.65
C LEU A 270 -1.00 -50.63 -40.04
N HIS A 271 -1.26 -51.04 -41.29
CA HIS A 271 -2.28 -52.07 -41.55
C HIS A 271 -2.12 -52.88 -42.85
N SER A 272 -1.98 -54.20 -42.67
CA SER A 272 -2.56 -55.32 -43.43
C SER A 272 -2.83 -55.22 -44.95
N ALA A 273 -2.05 -55.94 -45.77
CA ALA A 273 -2.55 -56.98 -46.69
C ALA A 273 -1.40 -57.89 -47.21
N GLY A 274 -1.64 -59.19 -47.36
CA GLY A 274 -0.59 -60.18 -47.66
C GLY A 274 -0.29 -60.44 -49.16
N GLY A 275 0.89 -61.00 -49.44
CA GLY A 275 1.32 -61.40 -50.80
C GLY A 275 2.48 -62.41 -50.78
N PHE A 276 2.31 -63.54 -51.47
CA PHE A 276 3.18 -64.73 -51.49
C PHE A 276 4.70 -64.53 -51.74
N GLY A 277 5.52 -65.06 -50.82
CA GLY A 277 6.50 -66.16 -51.02
C GLY A 277 7.67 -66.02 -52.02
N GLY A 278 8.88 -66.50 -51.64
CA GLY A 278 9.98 -66.55 -52.64
C GLY A 278 11.37 -67.13 -52.34
N GLY A 279 11.78 -67.50 -51.11
CA GLY A 279 13.01 -68.27 -50.85
C GLY A 279 14.37 -67.60 -51.15
N GLY A 280 15.45 -68.41 -51.08
CA GLY A 280 16.84 -68.00 -51.37
C GLY A 280 17.69 -67.66 -50.13
N GLY A 281 18.88 -68.26 -49.98
CA GLY A 281 19.76 -67.98 -48.84
C GLY A 281 21.26 -68.16 -49.14
N ILE A 282 22.08 -67.68 -48.19
CA ILE A 282 23.49 -68.06 -47.92
C ILE A 282 24.52 -67.87 -49.05
N THR A 283 25.39 -66.84 -48.92
CA THR A 283 26.88 -66.84 -49.04
C THR A 283 27.36 -65.37 -49.09
N ARG A 284 28.44 -64.86 -48.48
CA ARG A 284 29.66 -65.31 -47.76
C ARG A 284 30.95 -65.37 -48.62
N PHE A 285 31.97 -64.62 -48.15
CA PHE A 285 33.36 -64.48 -48.65
C PHE A 285 33.57 -63.53 -49.87
N LYS A 286 34.74 -62.87 -50.06
CA LYS A 286 36.06 -63.01 -49.38
C LYS A 286 36.82 -61.66 -49.24
N ASN A 287 37.84 -61.63 -48.37
CA ASN A 287 38.65 -60.44 -48.00
C ASN A 287 39.68 -60.02 -49.06
N LEU A 288 40.21 -58.78 -48.97
CA LEU A 288 41.60 -58.46 -49.35
C LEU A 288 42.18 -57.20 -48.63
N VAL A 289 43.14 -57.45 -47.72
CA VAL A 289 44.30 -56.59 -47.35
C VAL A 289 44.09 -55.26 -46.59
N TYR A 290 45.19 -54.80 -45.96
CA TYR A 290 45.31 -53.86 -44.84
C TYR A 290 46.27 -52.70 -45.21
N SER A 291 46.12 -51.51 -44.62
CA SER A 291 47.14 -50.43 -44.74
C SER A 291 47.55 -49.85 -43.38
N LYS A 292 48.81 -49.41 -43.27
CA LYS A 292 49.47 -49.06 -42.00
C LYS A 292 49.00 -47.76 -41.36
N GLU A 293 48.48 -46.80 -42.13
CA GLU A 293 48.18 -45.45 -41.62
C GLU A 293 47.07 -45.39 -40.57
N LYS A 294 46.05 -46.24 -40.69
CA LYS A 294 44.93 -46.26 -39.72
C LYS A 294 45.40 -46.61 -38.30
N LYS A 295 46.47 -47.44 -38.17
CA LYS A 295 47.15 -47.74 -36.88
C LYS A 295 47.99 -46.59 -36.30
N ARG A 296 48.22 -45.49 -37.05
CA ARG A 296 48.78 -44.24 -36.50
C ARG A 296 47.67 -43.31 -36.02
N ARG A 297 46.63 -43.07 -36.83
CA ARG A 297 45.48 -42.22 -36.44
C ARG A 297 44.74 -42.77 -35.22
N VAL A 298 44.45 -44.07 -35.17
CA VAL A 298 43.81 -44.70 -33.99
C VAL A 298 44.67 -44.60 -32.74
N ARG A 299 46.00 -44.72 -32.84
CA ARG A 299 46.89 -44.51 -31.68
C ARG A 299 46.92 -43.06 -31.22
N ILE A 300 46.96 -42.09 -32.13
CA ILE A 300 46.87 -40.66 -31.76
C ILE A 300 45.55 -40.35 -31.05
N ILE A 301 44.42 -40.86 -31.56
CA ILE A 301 43.10 -40.70 -30.92
C ILE A 301 43.09 -41.35 -29.53
N LEU A 302 43.56 -42.59 -29.40
CA LEU A 302 43.65 -43.25 -28.09
C LEU A 302 44.61 -42.55 -27.12
N SER A 303 45.71 -41.96 -27.60
CA SER A 303 46.60 -41.14 -26.77
C SER A 303 45.97 -39.82 -26.33
N ILE A 304 45.17 -39.17 -27.19
CA ILE A 304 44.42 -37.96 -26.83
C ILE A 304 43.31 -38.29 -25.83
N VAL A 305 42.54 -39.35 -26.04
CA VAL A 305 41.51 -39.80 -25.08
C VAL A 305 42.17 -40.21 -23.75
N ALA A 306 43.27 -40.95 -23.77
CA ALA A 306 44.01 -41.30 -22.55
C ALA A 306 44.58 -40.06 -21.85
N ALA A 307 45.03 -39.03 -22.58
CA ALA A 307 45.47 -37.76 -21.99
C ALA A 307 44.30 -36.98 -21.38
N ILE A 308 43.14 -36.93 -22.04
CA ILE A 308 41.92 -36.28 -21.50
C ILE A 308 41.44 -37.02 -20.25
N VAL A 309 41.41 -38.37 -20.26
CA VAL A 309 41.08 -39.17 -19.08
C VAL A 309 42.12 -39.02 -17.98
N ALA A 310 43.41 -38.93 -18.30
CA ALA A 310 44.45 -38.64 -17.31
C ALA A 310 44.32 -37.24 -16.70
N VAL A 311 44.00 -36.22 -17.50
CA VAL A 311 43.74 -34.86 -17.00
C VAL A 311 42.47 -34.82 -16.16
N ALA A 312 41.40 -35.53 -16.55
CA ALA A 312 40.19 -35.66 -15.75
C ALA A 312 40.45 -36.39 -14.42
N LEU A 313 41.20 -37.49 -14.45
CA LEU A 313 41.59 -38.24 -13.26
C LEU A 313 42.52 -37.44 -12.33
N VAL A 314 43.46 -36.66 -12.90
CA VAL A 314 44.31 -35.74 -12.14
C VAL A 314 43.48 -34.57 -11.58
N ALA A 315 42.50 -34.05 -12.32
CA ALA A 315 41.58 -33.04 -11.80
C ALA A 315 40.72 -33.58 -10.65
N THR A 316 40.16 -34.79 -10.77
CA THR A 316 39.45 -35.43 -9.65
C THR A 316 40.38 -35.78 -8.49
N MET A 317 41.62 -36.21 -8.74
CA MET A 317 42.61 -36.44 -7.68
C MET A 317 43.03 -35.15 -6.99
N ILE A 318 43.13 -34.03 -7.71
CA ILE A 318 43.36 -32.71 -7.11
C ILE A 318 42.15 -32.28 -6.29
N VAL A 319 40.91 -32.48 -6.79
CA VAL A 319 39.69 -32.21 -6.01
C VAL A 319 39.63 -33.09 -4.74
N PHE A 320 40.02 -34.36 -4.82
CA PHE A 320 40.09 -35.23 -3.64
C PHE A 320 41.23 -34.86 -2.68
N ILE A 321 42.43 -34.54 -3.17
CA ILE A 321 43.59 -34.20 -2.33
C ILE A 321 43.45 -32.81 -1.68
N VAL A 322 42.83 -31.85 -2.38
CA VAL A 322 42.46 -30.54 -1.81
C VAL A 322 41.23 -30.67 -0.90
N GLY A 323 40.31 -31.59 -1.20
CA GLY A 323 39.10 -31.91 -0.41
C GLY A 323 39.26 -33.01 0.64
N SER A 324 40.48 -33.39 1.01
CA SER A 324 40.77 -34.36 2.09
C SER A 324 41.88 -33.83 3.01
N GLY A 325 41.88 -32.51 3.25
CA GLY A 325 43.06 -31.75 3.62
C GLY A 325 43.03 -30.92 4.91
N ASP A 326 41.90 -30.82 5.64
CA ASP A 326 41.93 -30.44 7.08
C ASP A 326 40.66 -30.72 7.92
N ASP A 327 39.63 -31.41 7.40
CA ASP A 327 38.29 -31.53 8.03
C ASP A 327 38.18 -32.41 9.29
N ASP A 328 39.30 -32.83 9.89
CA ASP A 328 39.36 -33.64 11.13
C ASP A 328 40.01 -32.90 12.31
N LYS A 329 39.95 -31.56 12.27
CA LYS A 329 39.92 -30.75 13.50
C LYS A 329 38.45 -30.38 13.78
N PRO A 330 37.99 -30.33 15.05
CA PRO A 330 36.77 -29.62 15.36
C PRO A 330 37.01 -28.14 15.04
N ALA A 331 36.52 -27.68 13.89
CA ALA A 331 36.52 -26.26 13.56
C ALA A 331 35.72 -25.53 14.64
N ASP A 332 36.37 -24.60 15.32
CA ASP A 332 35.72 -23.61 16.16
C ASP A 332 34.91 -22.68 15.25
N ASN A 333 33.73 -23.15 14.84
CA ASN A 333 32.80 -22.44 13.96
C ASN A 333 32.03 -21.37 14.75
N THR A 334 32.80 -20.51 15.41
CA THR A 334 32.44 -19.16 15.89
C THR A 334 32.55 -18.12 14.77
N GLY A 335 32.73 -18.55 13.51
CA GLY A 335 32.63 -17.67 12.34
C GLY A 335 31.24 -17.04 12.20
N ASP A 336 31.23 -15.73 11.96
CA ASP A 336 30.04 -14.87 11.90
C ASP A 336 28.88 -15.49 11.09
N LYS A 337 27.78 -15.85 11.77
CA LYS A 337 26.53 -16.23 11.11
C LYS A 337 25.78 -14.97 10.70
N GLY A 338 26.13 -14.45 9.52
CA GLY A 338 25.36 -13.40 8.87
C GLY A 338 23.94 -13.85 8.54
N ILE A 339 23.00 -12.90 8.52
CA ILE A 339 21.61 -13.10 8.11
C ILE A 339 21.56 -13.47 6.62
N ASN A 340 20.70 -14.39 6.19
CA ASN A 340 20.52 -14.73 4.78
C ASN A 340 19.31 -13.99 4.19
N LEU A 341 19.26 -13.83 2.87
CA LEU A 341 18.15 -13.15 2.21
C LEU A 341 16.80 -13.83 2.51
N GLU A 342 16.77 -15.16 2.50
CA GLU A 342 15.58 -15.95 2.84
C GLU A 342 15.12 -15.79 4.30
N ASP A 343 16.01 -15.45 5.25
CA ASP A 343 15.62 -15.18 6.65
C ASP A 343 14.78 -13.90 6.78
N VAL A 344 15.00 -12.94 5.87
CA VAL A 344 14.20 -11.72 5.70
C VAL A 344 12.94 -12.03 4.88
N LEU A 345 13.09 -12.59 3.66
CA LEU A 345 11.96 -12.84 2.74
C LEU A 345 10.87 -13.74 3.30
N THR A 346 11.22 -14.67 4.20
CA THR A 346 10.24 -15.54 4.88
C THR A 346 9.63 -14.92 6.15
N GLY A 347 10.00 -13.69 6.51
CA GLY A 347 9.61 -13.00 7.74
C GLY A 347 10.12 -13.65 9.02
N GLN A 348 11.07 -14.59 8.91
CA GLN A 348 11.45 -15.48 10.01
C GLN A 348 12.19 -14.78 11.16
N LEU A 349 12.78 -13.62 10.91
CA LEU A 349 13.44 -12.77 11.91
C LEU A 349 12.61 -11.52 12.26
N TYR A 350 11.37 -11.40 11.78
CA TYR A 350 10.50 -10.28 12.11
C TYR A 350 10.03 -10.36 13.57
N ALA A 351 9.93 -9.20 14.22
CA ALA A 351 9.47 -9.11 15.59
C ALA A 351 7.94 -9.16 15.63
N LYS A 352 7.38 -10.07 16.43
CA LYS A 352 5.95 -10.09 16.71
C LYS A 352 5.54 -8.79 17.41
N ARG A 353 4.37 -8.30 17.04
CA ARG A 353 3.73 -7.09 17.59
C ARG A 353 2.49 -7.49 18.41
N PHE A 354 1.80 -6.50 18.99
CA PHE A 354 0.45 -6.70 19.51
C PHE A 354 -0.48 -7.22 18.40
N ASN A 355 -1.21 -8.30 18.66
CA ASN A 355 -2.02 -9.04 17.68
C ASN A 355 -3.49 -9.21 18.12
N GLY A 356 -3.93 -8.37 19.06
CA GLY A 356 -5.31 -8.31 19.52
C GLY A 356 -5.94 -6.96 19.24
N SER A 357 -7.14 -6.76 19.76
CA SER A 357 -7.80 -5.46 19.84
C SER A 357 -8.55 -5.31 21.16
N TRP A 358 -8.75 -4.08 21.60
CA TRP A 358 -9.56 -3.82 22.79
C TRP A 358 -11.00 -4.26 22.56
N SER A 359 -11.56 -4.88 23.59
CA SER A 359 -12.92 -5.38 23.67
C SER A 359 -13.59 -4.80 24.92
N ASN A 360 -14.92 -4.92 24.99
CA ASN A 360 -15.76 -4.23 25.98
C ASN A 360 -15.21 -4.37 27.41
N GLY A 361 -14.90 -3.25 28.07
CA GLY A 361 -14.38 -3.23 29.43
C GLY A 361 -12.85 -3.31 29.51
N ASN A 362 -12.33 -4.37 30.15
CA ASN A 362 -10.90 -4.56 30.42
C ASN A 362 -10.27 -5.71 29.61
N SER A 363 -10.94 -6.12 28.53
CA SER A 363 -10.60 -7.35 27.80
C SER A 363 -9.94 -7.07 26.46
N VAL A 364 -9.03 -7.95 26.05
CA VAL A 364 -8.45 -7.97 24.70
C VAL A 364 -8.97 -9.20 23.96
N ILE A 365 -9.55 -8.99 22.78
CA ILE A 365 -9.93 -10.06 21.84
C ILE A 365 -8.78 -10.32 20.86
N TYR A 366 -8.43 -11.58 20.63
CA TYR A 366 -7.36 -11.99 19.72
C TYR A 366 -7.58 -13.40 19.17
N LYS A 367 -6.78 -13.80 18.17
CA LYS A 367 -6.80 -15.15 17.58
C LYS A 367 -5.66 -15.99 18.16
N GLU A 368 -5.99 -17.09 18.82
CA GLU A 368 -5.03 -18.08 19.32
C GLU A 368 -5.11 -19.35 18.45
N LEU A 369 -4.04 -19.60 17.67
CA LEU A 369 -4.00 -20.64 16.62
C LEU A 369 -5.10 -20.46 15.57
N SER A 370 -6.27 -21.01 15.81
CA SER A 370 -7.47 -20.91 14.96
C SER A 370 -8.72 -20.53 15.75
N ASP A 371 -8.62 -20.33 17.06
CA ASP A 371 -9.75 -20.01 17.94
C ASP A 371 -9.77 -18.49 18.23
N ILE A 372 -10.96 -17.91 18.34
CA ILE A 372 -11.13 -16.53 18.78
C ILE A 372 -11.31 -16.54 20.30
N VAL A 373 -10.43 -15.83 21.00
CA VAL A 373 -10.33 -15.81 22.45
C VAL A 373 -10.35 -14.38 22.97
N GLU A 374 -10.82 -14.21 24.21
CA GLU A 374 -10.91 -12.94 24.91
C GLU A 374 -10.26 -13.06 26.29
N LEU A 375 -9.20 -12.28 26.53
CA LEU A 375 -8.46 -12.22 27.79
C LEU A 375 -8.92 -11.00 28.60
N ASP A 376 -9.53 -11.22 29.76
CA ASP A 376 -9.69 -10.16 30.76
C ASP A 376 -8.33 -9.85 31.41
N THR A 377 -7.83 -8.64 31.21
CA THR A 377 -6.45 -8.27 31.55
C THR A 377 -6.22 -8.00 33.04
N LYS A 378 -7.26 -8.02 33.89
CA LYS A 378 -7.15 -7.80 35.35
C LYS A 378 -7.25 -9.10 36.16
N THR A 379 -8.01 -10.08 35.67
CA THR A 379 -8.16 -11.43 36.25
C THR A 379 -7.27 -12.47 35.58
N LEU A 380 -6.74 -12.16 34.38
CA LEU A 380 -6.03 -13.07 33.49
C LEU A 380 -6.88 -14.27 33.01
N THR A 381 -8.21 -14.11 33.00
CA THR A 381 -9.14 -15.14 32.52
C THR A 381 -9.21 -15.12 31.00
N VAL A 382 -8.76 -16.19 30.35
CA VAL A 382 -8.97 -16.40 28.90
C VAL A 382 -10.30 -17.13 28.69
N THR A 383 -11.22 -16.46 27.99
CA THR A 383 -12.51 -17.02 27.57
C THR A 383 -12.46 -17.32 26.08
N LYS A 384 -12.80 -18.56 25.68
CA LYS A 384 -12.88 -18.92 24.26
C LYS A 384 -14.26 -18.56 23.72
N LEU A 385 -14.31 -17.61 22.78
CA LEU A 385 -15.55 -17.13 22.18
C LEU A 385 -16.00 -18.06 21.04
N MET A 386 -15.06 -18.49 20.19
CA MET A 386 -15.33 -19.37 19.05
C MET A 386 -14.18 -20.34 18.80
N THR A 387 -14.48 -21.62 18.57
CA THR A 387 -13.52 -22.63 18.12
C THR A 387 -13.48 -22.74 16.59
N ASN A 388 -12.32 -23.11 16.04
CA ASN A 388 -12.12 -23.41 14.62
C ASN A 388 -12.54 -22.27 13.66
N ALA A 389 -12.18 -21.04 14.02
CA ALA A 389 -12.36 -19.83 13.23
C ALA A 389 -11.21 -19.60 12.21
N ALA A 390 -10.55 -20.66 11.72
CA ALA A 390 -9.44 -20.57 10.77
C ALA A 390 -9.85 -19.79 9.51
N GLN A 391 -11.01 -20.12 8.94
CA GLN A 391 -11.63 -19.54 7.75
C GLN A 391 -12.03 -18.05 7.83
N TYR A 392 -12.00 -17.45 9.02
CA TYR A 392 -12.35 -16.04 9.21
C TYR A 392 -11.09 -15.19 9.30
N VAL A 393 -10.99 -14.21 8.40
CA VAL A 393 -9.84 -13.30 8.31
C VAL A 393 -10.00 -12.21 9.36
N LEU A 394 -11.16 -11.54 9.37
CA LEU A 394 -11.48 -10.46 10.32
C LEU A 394 -12.59 -10.88 11.27
N TYR A 395 -12.58 -10.34 12.49
CA TYR A 395 -13.59 -10.58 13.52
C TYR A 395 -13.77 -9.35 14.43
N GLU A 396 -15.01 -9.02 14.78
CA GLU A 396 -15.31 -7.89 15.68
C GLU A 396 -16.52 -8.20 16.59
N LYS A 397 -16.44 -7.86 17.88
CA LYS A 397 -17.53 -8.06 18.85
C LYS A 397 -18.49 -6.87 18.87
N SER A 398 -19.80 -7.14 18.94
CA SER A 398 -20.84 -6.12 19.10
C SER A 398 -20.67 -5.33 20.42
N ALA A 399 -21.16 -4.09 20.45
CA ALA A 399 -21.03 -3.21 21.61
C ALA A 399 -21.78 -3.75 22.86
N ASP A 400 -22.86 -4.52 22.67
CA ASP A 400 -23.54 -5.26 23.75
C ASP A 400 -22.85 -6.57 24.16
N GLY A 401 -21.81 -7.00 23.44
CA GLY A 401 -21.07 -8.24 23.71
C GLY A 401 -21.79 -9.54 23.36
N GLN A 402 -22.94 -9.50 22.66
CA GLN A 402 -23.73 -10.70 22.35
C GLN A 402 -23.29 -11.44 21.07
N PHE A 403 -22.65 -10.74 20.13
CA PHE A 403 -22.37 -11.26 18.79
C PHE A 403 -20.91 -11.01 18.36
N LEU A 404 -20.39 -11.91 17.52
CA LEU A 404 -19.24 -11.65 16.65
C LEU A 404 -19.72 -11.44 15.22
N LEU A 405 -19.21 -10.41 14.56
CA LEU A 405 -19.18 -10.26 13.11
C LEU A 405 -17.91 -10.95 12.60
N LEU A 406 -18.04 -11.81 11.59
CA LEU A 406 -16.95 -12.69 11.12
C LEU A 406 -16.82 -12.61 9.60
N ALA A 407 -15.69 -12.12 9.09
CA ALA A 407 -15.45 -11.96 7.65
C ALA A 407 -14.72 -13.17 7.05
N LYS A 408 -15.27 -13.75 5.97
CA LYS A 408 -14.72 -14.86 5.20
C LYS A 408 -14.70 -14.54 3.70
N ASN A 409 -13.97 -15.35 2.92
CA ASN A 409 -13.86 -15.18 1.46
C ASN A 409 -13.38 -13.79 1.04
N TYR A 410 -12.44 -13.22 1.81
CA TYR A 410 -11.86 -11.89 1.58
C TYR A 410 -11.25 -11.76 0.18
N LYS A 411 -11.50 -10.63 -0.49
CA LYS A 411 -10.90 -10.21 -1.75
C LYS A 411 -10.46 -8.75 -1.61
N LYS A 412 -9.15 -8.46 -1.72
CA LYS A 412 -8.64 -7.08 -1.80
C LYS A 412 -9.26 -6.38 -3.02
N ASN A 413 -9.48 -5.07 -2.92
CA ASN A 413 -9.82 -4.19 -4.03
C ASN A 413 -8.69 -3.17 -4.25
N PHE A 414 -8.64 -2.09 -3.47
CA PHE A 414 -7.50 -1.15 -3.42
C PHE A 414 -6.70 -1.35 -2.11
N ARG A 415 -6.11 -0.31 -1.54
CA ARG A 415 -5.26 -0.41 -0.33
C ARG A 415 -6.02 -0.89 0.91
N TYR A 416 -7.21 -0.35 1.16
CA TYR A 416 -8.05 -0.60 2.33
C TYR A 416 -9.38 -1.26 1.97
N SER A 417 -9.90 -1.07 0.76
CA SER A 417 -11.16 -1.67 0.31
C SER A 417 -11.00 -3.16 -0.01
N PHE A 418 -12.05 -3.89 0.32
CA PHE A 418 -12.17 -5.31 0.05
C PHE A 418 -13.64 -5.71 -0.08
N LEU A 419 -13.86 -6.88 -0.67
CA LEU A 419 -15.15 -7.57 -0.65
C LEU A 419 -15.04 -8.82 0.24
N ALA A 420 -15.97 -8.99 1.17
CA ALA A 420 -16.05 -10.20 2.00
C ALA A 420 -17.50 -10.69 2.11
N GLN A 421 -17.67 -11.98 2.38
CA GLN A 421 -18.94 -12.52 2.89
C GLN A 421 -18.85 -12.56 4.42
N TYR A 422 -19.95 -12.33 5.11
CA TYR A 422 -19.95 -12.22 6.57
C TYR A 422 -20.88 -13.25 7.21
N ASP A 423 -20.48 -13.74 8.38
CA ASP A 423 -21.36 -14.47 9.30
C ASP A 423 -21.52 -13.68 10.61
N ILE A 424 -22.72 -13.79 11.20
CA ILE A 424 -23.03 -13.34 12.55
C ILE A 424 -23.05 -14.58 13.45
N TYR A 425 -22.21 -14.59 14.48
CA TYR A 425 -22.14 -15.67 15.48
C TYR A 425 -22.62 -15.17 16.84
N ASN A 426 -23.61 -15.85 17.43
CA ASN A 426 -24.16 -15.51 18.73
C ASN A 426 -23.40 -16.23 19.85
N ILE A 427 -22.68 -15.45 20.67
CA ILE A 427 -21.70 -15.97 21.64
C ILE A 427 -22.36 -16.82 22.74
N SER A 428 -23.60 -16.50 23.15
CA SER A 428 -24.28 -17.19 24.25
C SER A 428 -24.96 -18.51 23.85
N SER A 429 -25.27 -18.71 22.56
CA SER A 429 -25.92 -19.93 22.07
C SER A 429 -25.06 -20.78 21.13
N GLY A 430 -23.92 -20.25 20.65
CA GLY A 430 -23.05 -20.92 19.67
C GLY A 430 -23.64 -21.01 18.26
N ASN A 431 -24.81 -20.39 18.02
CA ASN A 431 -25.44 -20.39 16.70
C ASN A 431 -24.73 -19.41 15.75
N ILE A 432 -24.58 -19.82 14.49
CA ILE A 432 -24.04 -19.00 13.42
C ILE A 432 -25.06 -18.84 12.30
N SER A 433 -25.17 -17.63 11.75
CA SER A 433 -26.06 -17.28 10.66
C SER A 433 -25.34 -16.33 9.70
N SER A 434 -25.32 -16.65 8.40
CA SER A 434 -24.73 -15.76 7.40
C SER A 434 -25.48 -14.44 7.33
N LEU A 435 -24.73 -13.34 7.26
CA LEU A 435 -25.28 -12.03 7.00
C LEU A 435 -25.77 -12.01 5.55
N THR A 436 -27.04 -11.64 5.36
CA THR A 436 -27.70 -11.59 4.06
C THR A 436 -28.27 -10.21 3.83
N ILE A 437 -28.39 -9.84 2.54
CA ILE A 437 -29.14 -8.68 2.06
C ILE A 437 -30.19 -9.23 1.10
N GLN A 438 -31.45 -8.80 1.21
CA GLN A 438 -32.57 -9.33 0.43
C GLN A 438 -32.75 -10.86 0.56
N ASN A 439 -32.25 -11.45 1.67
CA ASN A 439 -32.16 -12.88 2.01
C ASN A 439 -31.05 -13.70 1.30
N GLU A 440 -30.18 -13.10 0.48
CA GLU A 440 -29.07 -13.80 -0.18
C GLU A 440 -27.70 -13.51 0.48
N PRO A 441 -26.77 -14.49 0.54
CA PRO A 441 -25.44 -14.33 1.15
C PRO A 441 -24.45 -13.68 0.17
N VAL A 442 -24.52 -12.36 0.07
CA VAL A 442 -23.77 -11.54 -0.88
C VAL A 442 -22.35 -11.16 -0.41
N PHE A 443 -21.51 -10.72 -1.35
CA PHE A 443 -20.27 -10.00 -1.04
C PHE A 443 -20.60 -8.56 -0.64
N LEU A 444 -20.03 -8.09 0.46
CA LEU A 444 -20.21 -6.76 1.04
C LEU A 444 -18.89 -6.00 1.04
N SER A 445 -18.93 -4.70 0.73
CA SER A 445 -17.77 -3.80 0.69
C SER A 445 -17.48 -3.11 2.04
N MET A 446 -18.50 -3.02 2.89
CA MET A 446 -18.42 -2.46 4.23
C MET A 446 -19.49 -3.08 5.12
N VAL A 447 -19.13 -3.44 6.35
CA VAL A 447 -20.07 -3.78 7.43
C VAL A 447 -19.49 -3.20 8.72
N GLN A 448 -20.26 -2.40 9.45
CA GLN A 448 -19.85 -1.83 10.73
C GLN A 448 -20.93 -2.03 11.81
N TRP A 449 -20.51 -2.37 13.02
CA TRP A 449 -21.37 -2.28 14.20
C TRP A 449 -21.67 -0.82 14.56
N SER A 450 -22.89 -0.58 15.04
CA SER A 450 -23.23 0.61 15.83
C SER A 450 -22.35 0.68 17.10
N PRO A 451 -21.99 1.89 17.58
CA PRO A 451 -21.28 2.07 18.84
C PRO A 451 -22.07 1.60 20.07
N VAL A 452 -23.38 1.36 19.93
CA VAL A 452 -24.24 0.78 20.98
C VAL A 452 -25.07 -0.41 20.44
N GLY A 453 -25.32 -1.40 21.29
CA GLY A 453 -26.15 -2.55 20.95
C GLY A 453 -25.49 -3.52 19.96
N ASN A 454 -26.30 -3.98 18.99
CA ASN A 454 -25.89 -4.84 17.88
C ASN A 454 -26.53 -4.41 16.54
N ALA A 455 -26.85 -3.13 16.38
CA ALA A 455 -27.28 -2.59 15.09
C ALA A 455 -26.11 -2.57 14.08
N LEU A 456 -26.41 -2.66 12.78
CA LEU A 456 -25.43 -2.72 11.70
C LEU A 456 -25.74 -1.68 10.62
N ILE A 457 -24.69 -1.03 10.09
CA ILE A 457 -24.73 -0.38 8.77
C ILE A 457 -23.88 -1.21 7.80
N ILE A 458 -24.38 -1.37 6.57
CA ILE A 458 -23.83 -2.28 5.56
C ILE A 458 -23.79 -1.52 4.22
N ASN A 459 -22.68 -1.62 3.47
CA ASN A 459 -22.69 -1.25 2.05
C ASN A 459 -22.82 -2.50 1.18
N PHE A 460 -23.79 -2.48 0.28
CA PHE A 460 -24.01 -3.47 -0.77
C PHE A 460 -24.37 -2.74 -2.06
N GLU A 461 -23.70 -3.09 -3.16
CA GLU A 461 -23.90 -2.48 -4.49
C GLU A 461 -23.93 -0.94 -4.44
N ARG A 462 -22.94 -0.33 -3.77
CA ARG A 462 -22.77 1.13 -3.58
C ARG A 462 -23.89 1.82 -2.78
N ASN A 463 -24.78 1.07 -2.14
CA ASN A 463 -25.88 1.57 -1.33
C ASN A 463 -25.75 1.20 0.15
N LEU A 464 -26.20 2.10 1.03
CA LEU A 464 -26.25 1.86 2.47
C LEU A 464 -27.55 1.15 2.88
N TYR A 465 -27.40 0.11 3.71
CA TYR A 465 -28.48 -0.64 4.33
C TYR A 465 -28.29 -0.68 5.84
N TYR A 466 -29.36 -0.43 6.60
CA TYR A 466 -29.35 -0.42 8.06
C TYR A 466 -30.15 -1.58 8.64
N LYS A 467 -29.64 -2.17 9.74
CA LYS A 467 -30.34 -3.18 10.55
C LYS A 467 -30.37 -2.72 12.00
N LYS A 468 -31.56 -2.56 12.60
CA LYS A 468 -31.72 -2.16 14.02
C LYS A 468 -31.17 -3.20 15.01
N GLY A 469 -31.12 -4.46 14.60
CA GLY A 469 -30.38 -5.54 15.27
C GLY A 469 -29.79 -6.53 14.27
N ALA A 470 -28.73 -7.23 14.66
CA ALA A 470 -27.91 -8.06 13.77
C ALA A 470 -28.72 -9.10 12.96
N LEU A 471 -29.69 -9.72 13.63
CA LEU A 471 -30.55 -10.78 13.11
C LEU A 471 -31.92 -10.29 12.60
N GLU A 472 -32.19 -8.98 12.66
CA GLU A 472 -33.42 -8.40 12.11
C GLU A 472 -33.36 -8.29 10.57
N ARG A 473 -34.35 -7.65 9.95
CA ARG A 473 -34.34 -7.35 8.52
C ARG A 473 -33.68 -5.98 8.27
N GLU A 474 -33.01 -5.87 7.13
CA GLU A 474 -32.46 -4.63 6.58
C GLU A 474 -33.52 -3.67 6.03
N ILE A 475 -33.27 -2.37 6.18
CA ILE A 475 -33.90 -1.29 5.40
C ILE A 475 -32.83 -0.63 4.52
N ALA A 476 -33.22 -0.12 3.35
CA ALA A 476 -32.34 0.74 2.55
C ALA A 476 -32.31 2.16 3.14
N ILE A 477 -31.11 2.74 3.21
CA ILE A 477 -30.85 4.13 3.61
C ILE A 477 -30.59 5.00 2.37
N THR A 478 -30.02 4.43 1.31
CA THR A 478 -29.82 5.10 0.01
C THR A 478 -30.28 4.21 -1.16
N THR A 479 -30.54 4.83 -2.30
CA THR A 479 -30.96 4.16 -3.54
C THR A 479 -30.25 4.78 -4.74
N ASN A 480 -29.40 3.99 -5.41
CA ASN A 480 -28.57 4.41 -6.55
C ASN A 480 -29.21 3.96 -7.87
N GLU A 481 -30.28 4.62 -8.30
CA GLU A 481 -31.08 4.18 -9.47
C GLU A 481 -30.28 4.17 -10.79
N ASP A 482 -29.31 5.07 -10.95
CA ASP A 482 -28.43 5.17 -12.12
C ASP A 482 -27.11 4.37 -11.98
N GLY A 483 -26.83 3.78 -10.82
CA GLY A 483 -25.57 3.06 -10.53
C GLY A 483 -24.31 3.93 -10.33
N ILE A 484 -24.39 5.23 -10.64
CA ILE A 484 -23.26 6.17 -10.66
C ILE A 484 -22.64 6.35 -9.27
N PHE A 485 -23.45 6.69 -8.26
CA PHE A 485 -22.96 7.22 -6.99
C PHE A 485 -22.38 6.16 -6.04
N LEU A 486 -21.44 6.55 -5.18
CA LEU A 486 -20.96 5.73 -4.06
C LEU A 486 -21.48 6.33 -2.75
N HIS A 487 -22.23 5.56 -1.95
CA HIS A 487 -22.79 6.04 -0.69
C HIS A 487 -22.06 5.44 0.51
N GLY A 488 -21.35 6.27 1.29
CA GLY A 488 -20.76 5.87 2.56
C GLY A 488 -19.53 4.96 2.50
N ILE A 489 -19.04 4.68 1.29
CA ILE A 489 -17.71 4.16 0.98
C ILE A 489 -17.05 5.16 0.03
N PRO A 490 -15.72 5.40 0.10
CA PRO A 490 -15.02 6.33 -0.78
C PRO A 490 -14.83 5.78 -2.20
N ASP A 491 -14.48 6.68 -3.12
CA ASP A 491 -13.83 6.35 -4.39
C ASP A 491 -12.32 6.07 -4.17
N TRP A 492 -11.57 5.81 -5.26
CA TRP A 492 -10.13 5.54 -5.18
C TRP A 492 -9.35 6.68 -4.52
N VAL A 493 -9.60 7.95 -4.88
CA VAL A 493 -8.76 9.06 -4.41
C VAL A 493 -9.06 9.45 -2.97
N TYR A 494 -10.32 9.31 -2.51
CA TYR A 494 -10.62 9.49 -1.09
C TYR A 494 -10.19 8.30 -0.23
N GLU A 495 -10.15 7.08 -0.77
CA GLU A 495 -9.60 5.93 -0.08
C GLU A 495 -8.09 6.11 0.17
N GLU A 496 -7.31 6.40 -0.87
CA GLU A 496 -5.85 6.46 -0.80
C GLU A 496 -5.37 7.75 -0.10
N GLU A 497 -5.79 8.93 -0.59
CA GLU A 497 -5.14 10.22 -0.32
C GLU A 497 -5.89 11.14 0.65
N VAL A 498 -7.06 10.73 1.17
CA VAL A 498 -7.87 11.54 2.09
C VAL A 498 -8.19 10.84 3.41
N PHE A 499 -8.78 9.64 3.38
CA PHE A 499 -9.23 8.92 4.58
C PHE A 499 -8.35 7.75 4.99
N SER A 500 -7.64 7.12 4.05
CA SER A 500 -6.84 5.91 4.28
C SER A 500 -7.67 4.81 4.97
N SER A 501 -8.86 4.58 4.41
CA SER A 501 -9.89 3.70 4.94
C SER A 501 -10.96 3.42 3.87
N ASN A 502 -11.55 2.23 3.87
CA ASN A 502 -12.71 1.89 3.02
C ASN A 502 -14.06 2.42 3.55
N VAL A 503 -14.05 3.27 4.59
CA VAL A 503 -15.23 3.75 5.30
C VAL A 503 -15.39 5.26 5.10
N ALA A 504 -16.53 5.67 4.54
CA ALA A 504 -16.99 7.06 4.51
C ALA A 504 -18.35 7.23 5.22
N THR A 505 -18.55 6.46 6.31
CA THR A 505 -19.75 6.42 7.16
C THR A 505 -19.39 6.46 8.64
N TRP A 506 -20.11 7.26 9.44
CA TRP A 506 -19.82 7.48 10.86
C TRP A 506 -21.12 7.59 11.69
N PHE A 507 -21.34 6.67 12.62
CA PHE A 507 -22.43 6.76 13.61
C PHE A 507 -22.22 7.91 14.61
N ASN A 508 -23.32 8.51 15.08
CA ASN A 508 -23.31 9.33 16.28
C ASN A 508 -23.10 8.46 17.54
N PRO A 509 -22.68 9.03 18.70
CA PRO A 509 -22.36 8.24 19.90
C PRO A 509 -23.46 7.30 20.40
N SER A 510 -24.73 7.68 20.23
CA SER A 510 -25.91 6.86 20.60
C SER A 510 -26.38 5.88 19.52
N GLY A 511 -25.73 5.80 18.36
CA GLY A 511 -26.11 4.91 17.26
C GLY A 511 -27.49 5.22 16.63
N THR A 512 -28.06 6.39 16.90
CA THR A 512 -29.39 6.82 16.42
C THR A 512 -29.34 7.53 15.06
N GLN A 513 -28.16 8.04 14.68
CA GLN A 513 -27.93 8.78 13.43
C GLN A 513 -26.58 8.37 12.81
N ILE A 514 -26.45 8.54 11.49
CA ILE A 514 -25.16 8.46 10.79
C ILE A 514 -24.88 9.73 9.99
N ALA A 515 -23.60 10.04 9.83
CA ALA A 515 -23.11 10.91 8.78
C ALA A 515 -22.47 10.01 7.71
N PHE A 516 -22.63 10.34 6.43
CA PHE A 516 -21.95 9.64 5.33
C PHE A 516 -21.72 10.56 4.14
N ILE A 517 -20.71 10.26 3.31
CA ILE A 517 -20.48 11.00 2.05
C ILE A 517 -21.08 10.23 0.87
N GLN A 518 -21.75 10.95 -0.02
CA GLN A 518 -22.07 10.50 -1.37
C GLN A 518 -21.00 11.05 -2.33
N PHE A 519 -20.40 10.17 -3.13
CA PHE A 519 -19.42 10.50 -4.17
C PHE A 519 -20.06 10.38 -5.56
N ASP A 520 -19.66 11.28 -6.45
CA ASP A 520 -20.02 11.33 -7.87
C ASP A 520 -18.74 11.43 -8.70
N ASP A 521 -18.32 10.28 -9.25
CA ASP A 521 -17.11 10.13 -10.05
C ASP A 521 -17.35 10.45 -11.54
N SER A 522 -18.58 10.82 -11.93
CA SER A 522 -18.92 11.11 -13.33
C SER A 522 -18.11 12.24 -14.02
N PRO A 523 -17.57 13.28 -13.32
CA PRO A 523 -16.65 14.23 -13.96
C PRO A 523 -15.20 13.69 -14.03
N THR A 524 -14.85 12.65 -13.28
CA THR A 524 -13.49 12.15 -13.15
C THR A 524 -13.14 11.15 -14.25
N HIS A 525 -11.99 11.34 -14.88
CA HIS A 525 -11.53 10.48 -15.97
C HIS A 525 -11.26 9.05 -15.51
N VAL A 526 -11.63 8.10 -16.37
CA VAL A 526 -11.32 6.68 -16.19
C VAL A 526 -9.92 6.38 -16.74
N ILE A 527 -9.06 5.82 -15.90
CA ILE A 527 -7.84 5.15 -16.33
C ILE A 527 -8.15 3.66 -16.58
N ASN A 528 -7.50 3.06 -17.57
CA ASN A 528 -7.56 1.63 -17.79
C ASN A 528 -6.17 1.01 -17.95
N PHE A 529 -6.05 -0.25 -17.53
CA PHE A 529 -4.86 -1.06 -17.73
C PHE A 529 -5.26 -2.53 -18.03
N PRO A 530 -4.42 -3.29 -18.76
CA PRO A 530 -4.69 -4.68 -19.08
C PRO A 530 -4.51 -5.57 -17.85
N TYR A 531 -5.34 -6.62 -17.77
CA TYR A 531 -5.22 -7.72 -16.82
C TYR A 531 -5.09 -9.03 -17.59
N TYR A 532 -3.99 -9.76 -17.39
CA TYR A 532 -3.60 -10.93 -18.19
C TYR A 532 -4.15 -12.26 -17.63
N GLY A 533 -4.37 -12.33 -16.32
CA GLY A 533 -5.08 -13.41 -15.64
C GLY A 533 -4.38 -14.77 -15.58
N GLU A 534 -5.12 -15.76 -15.10
CA GLU A 534 -4.60 -17.09 -14.78
C GLU A 534 -4.16 -17.88 -16.03
N PRO A 535 -2.93 -18.43 -16.06
CA PRO A 535 -2.39 -19.09 -17.24
C PRO A 535 -3.15 -20.37 -17.59
N GLY A 536 -3.74 -20.39 -18.78
CA GLY A 536 -4.49 -21.52 -19.31
C GLY A 536 -6.01 -21.44 -19.12
N ASP A 537 -6.53 -20.41 -18.46
CA ASP A 537 -7.96 -20.12 -18.44
C ASP A 537 -8.38 -19.39 -19.73
N VAL A 538 -9.30 -19.99 -20.49
CA VAL A 538 -9.80 -19.46 -21.77
C VAL A 538 -10.49 -18.09 -21.62
N ARG A 539 -10.94 -17.71 -20.42
CA ARG A 539 -11.48 -16.37 -20.14
C ARG A 539 -10.47 -15.24 -20.40
N PHE A 540 -9.17 -15.54 -20.33
CA PHE A 540 -8.08 -14.59 -20.59
C PHE A 540 -7.38 -14.85 -21.93
N GLN A 541 -8.03 -15.54 -22.88
CA GLN A 541 -7.51 -15.66 -24.26
C GLN A 541 -7.26 -14.29 -24.90
N TYR A 542 -8.01 -13.28 -24.47
CA TYR A 542 -7.75 -11.86 -24.67
C TYR A 542 -7.63 -11.25 -23.26
N PRO A 543 -6.64 -10.37 -23.00
CA PRO A 543 -6.55 -9.67 -21.72
C PRO A 543 -7.85 -8.92 -21.42
N LEU A 544 -8.25 -8.90 -20.15
CA LEU A 544 -9.34 -8.03 -19.70
C LEU A 544 -8.80 -6.63 -19.42
N HIS A 545 -9.69 -5.70 -19.10
CA HIS A 545 -9.34 -4.37 -18.63
C HIS A 545 -9.85 -4.16 -17.21
N GLN A 546 -9.02 -3.58 -16.36
CA GLN A 546 -9.45 -2.96 -15.12
C GLN A 546 -9.62 -1.46 -15.37
N GLU A 547 -10.72 -0.90 -14.87
CA GLU A 547 -11.10 0.50 -15.04
C GLU A 547 -11.27 1.15 -13.66
N ILE A 548 -10.69 2.33 -13.46
CA ILE A 548 -10.74 3.09 -12.21
C ILE A 548 -11.00 4.56 -12.54
N HIS A 549 -11.90 5.23 -11.81
CA HIS A 549 -11.98 6.69 -11.86
C HIS A 549 -10.81 7.27 -11.07
N TYR A 550 -9.90 7.97 -11.74
CA TYR A 550 -8.66 8.47 -11.14
C TYR A 550 -8.39 9.89 -11.63
N PRO A 551 -8.51 10.91 -10.76
CA PRO A 551 -8.25 12.30 -11.14
C PRO A 551 -6.74 12.54 -11.13
N LYS A 552 -6.12 12.67 -12.31
CA LYS A 552 -4.71 13.11 -12.44
C LYS A 552 -4.61 14.62 -12.19
N ALA A 553 -3.43 15.11 -11.79
CA ALA A 553 -3.20 16.54 -11.55
C ALA A 553 -3.69 17.43 -12.72
N GLY A 554 -4.47 18.46 -12.39
CA GLY A 554 -5.16 19.36 -13.33
C GLY A 554 -6.54 18.90 -13.84
N SER A 555 -6.90 17.62 -13.69
CA SER A 555 -8.22 17.10 -14.12
C SER A 555 -9.32 17.29 -13.06
N SER A 556 -10.56 16.89 -13.34
CA SER A 556 -11.70 17.05 -12.41
C SER A 556 -11.75 15.99 -11.32
N ASN A 557 -11.89 16.42 -10.08
CA ASN A 557 -12.04 15.58 -8.89
C ASN A 557 -13.48 15.03 -8.78
N PRO A 558 -13.69 13.93 -8.03
CA PRO A 558 -15.03 13.45 -7.72
C PRO A 558 -15.78 14.49 -6.89
N ARG A 559 -17.08 14.65 -7.16
CA ARG A 559 -17.95 15.57 -6.42
C ARG A 559 -18.46 14.88 -5.17
N VAL A 560 -18.46 15.59 -4.04
CA VAL A 560 -18.84 15.01 -2.74
C VAL A 560 -19.95 15.79 -2.05
N VAL A 561 -20.91 15.05 -1.49
CA VAL A 561 -21.99 15.61 -0.65
C VAL A 561 -22.01 14.87 0.68
N LEU A 562 -21.78 15.59 1.78
CA LEU A 562 -21.88 15.05 3.14
C LEU A 562 -23.35 15.09 3.59
N TYR A 563 -23.90 13.93 3.91
CA TYR A 563 -25.25 13.76 4.45
C TYR A 563 -25.24 13.43 5.95
N MET A 564 -26.31 13.81 6.63
CA MET A 564 -26.71 13.41 7.97
C MET A 564 -28.05 12.65 7.85
N ALA A 565 -28.16 11.49 8.49
CA ALA A 565 -29.32 10.61 8.38
C ALA A 565 -29.85 10.17 9.75
N ASP A 566 -31.16 10.31 9.99
CA ASP A 566 -31.83 9.88 11.22
C ASP A 566 -32.42 8.47 11.06
N LEU A 567 -31.85 7.50 11.78
CA LEU A 567 -32.14 6.07 11.57
C LEU A 567 -33.48 5.64 12.16
N GLU A 568 -33.93 6.28 13.25
CA GLU A 568 -35.26 6.01 13.81
C GLU A 568 -36.37 6.59 12.91
N SER A 569 -36.13 7.75 12.28
CA SER A 569 -37.02 8.32 11.26
C SER A 569 -37.07 7.48 9.98
N ALA A 570 -35.93 6.92 9.55
CA ALA A 570 -35.85 5.96 8.45
C ALA A 570 -36.65 4.69 8.74
N LEU A 571 -36.49 4.11 9.94
CA LEU A 571 -37.27 2.95 10.41
C LEU A 571 -38.78 3.25 10.50
N ALA A 572 -39.16 4.49 10.82
CA ALA A 572 -40.54 4.94 10.84
C ALA A 572 -41.13 5.20 9.44
N GLY A 573 -40.33 5.11 8.37
CA GLY A 573 -40.77 5.38 6.99
C GLY A 573 -40.98 6.86 6.68
N SER A 574 -40.33 7.76 7.43
CA SER A 574 -40.31 9.19 7.09
C SER A 574 -39.50 9.42 5.80
N PRO A 575 -39.95 10.28 4.87
CA PRO A 575 -39.12 10.68 3.72
C PRO A 575 -38.02 11.68 4.11
N ASP A 576 -38.28 12.53 5.11
CA ASP A 576 -37.44 13.66 5.49
C ASP A 576 -36.34 13.24 6.51
N PHE A 577 -35.75 12.06 6.33
CA PHE A 577 -34.73 11.50 7.23
C PHE A 577 -33.29 11.80 6.80
N LEU A 578 -33.06 12.21 5.55
CA LEU A 578 -31.76 12.59 5.01
C LEU A 578 -31.64 14.11 4.92
N THR A 579 -30.53 14.68 5.41
CA THR A 579 -30.22 16.11 5.32
C THR A 579 -28.81 16.35 4.78
N PRO A 580 -28.63 17.03 3.63
CA PRO A 580 -27.32 17.41 3.13
C PRO A 580 -26.72 18.57 3.93
N MET A 581 -25.43 18.48 4.24
CA MET A 581 -24.69 19.51 4.98
C MET A 581 -24.23 20.64 4.04
N PRO A 582 -24.57 21.93 4.33
CA PRO A 582 -24.19 23.04 3.44
C PRO A 582 -22.67 23.29 3.38
N ILE A 583 -22.11 23.33 2.17
CA ILE A 583 -20.69 23.61 1.86
C ILE A 583 -20.22 24.92 2.51
N PRO A 584 -19.04 24.99 3.16
CA PRO A 584 -18.48 26.22 3.73
C PRO A 584 -18.49 27.37 2.73
N SER A 585 -18.99 28.54 3.15
CA SER A 585 -19.30 29.64 2.22
C SER A 585 -18.07 30.27 1.56
N ALA A 586 -16.86 29.99 2.05
CA ALA A 586 -15.59 30.37 1.43
C ALA A 586 -15.12 29.41 0.31
N LEU A 587 -15.75 28.23 0.18
CA LEU A 587 -15.53 27.22 -0.86
C LEU A 587 -16.67 27.19 -1.89
N ASN A 588 -17.69 28.04 -1.74
CA ASN A 588 -18.90 28.07 -2.55
C ASN A 588 -18.69 28.86 -3.85
N THR A 589 -17.68 28.46 -4.63
CA THR A 589 -17.09 29.22 -5.75
C THR A 589 -16.95 28.40 -7.04
N GLU A 590 -17.80 27.38 -7.21
CA GLU A 590 -17.78 26.40 -8.33
C GLU A 590 -16.50 25.54 -8.44
N THR A 591 -15.53 25.75 -7.54
CA THR A 591 -14.26 25.02 -7.44
C THR A 591 -14.37 23.73 -6.66
N ASP A 592 -13.56 22.73 -7.02
CA ASP A 592 -13.43 21.49 -6.24
C ASP A 592 -13.00 21.77 -4.79
N TYR A 593 -13.58 21.01 -3.87
CA TYR A 593 -13.29 21.04 -2.43
C TYR A 593 -13.15 19.61 -1.91
N ILE A 594 -12.45 19.46 -0.79
CA ILE A 594 -12.12 18.15 -0.22
C ILE A 594 -12.68 18.07 1.21
N VAL A 595 -13.41 17.00 1.54
CA VAL A 595 -13.89 16.76 2.92
C VAL A 595 -12.90 15.83 3.62
N THR A 596 -11.91 16.40 4.32
CA THR A 596 -10.77 15.64 4.87
C THR A 596 -11.07 14.94 6.19
N VAL A 597 -12.12 15.34 6.90
CA VAL A 597 -12.55 14.73 8.17
C VAL A 597 -14.06 14.79 8.27
N VAL A 598 -14.66 13.70 8.76
CA VAL A 598 -16.00 13.68 9.34
C VAL A 598 -15.94 12.93 10.68
N SER A 599 -16.62 13.46 11.70
CA SER A 599 -16.86 12.82 12.99
C SER A 599 -18.07 13.45 13.67
N TRP A 600 -18.32 13.15 14.94
CA TRP A 600 -19.44 13.70 15.72
C TRP A 600 -18.92 14.43 16.95
N LEU A 601 -19.36 15.67 17.16
CA LEU A 601 -19.05 16.44 18.38
C LEU A 601 -19.88 15.94 19.57
N ASP A 602 -21.17 15.71 19.35
CA ASP A 602 -22.14 15.11 20.27
C ASP A 602 -23.16 14.28 19.47
N ASP A 603 -24.30 13.89 20.05
CA ASP A 603 -25.33 13.10 19.37
C ASP A 603 -26.08 13.82 18.25
N ASN A 604 -26.00 15.15 18.15
CA ASN A 604 -26.76 15.98 17.21
C ASN A 604 -25.84 16.74 16.26
N ASN A 605 -24.62 17.06 16.68
CA ASN A 605 -23.67 17.86 15.91
C ASN A 605 -22.65 17.00 15.15
N VAL A 606 -22.80 16.89 13.84
CA VAL A 606 -21.73 16.42 12.94
C VAL A 606 -20.59 17.45 12.97
N LEU A 607 -19.35 16.99 13.05
CA LEU A 607 -18.12 17.78 12.95
C LEU A 607 -17.40 17.38 11.66
N SER A 608 -17.02 18.35 10.83
CA SER A 608 -16.24 18.07 9.62
C SER A 608 -15.18 19.12 9.33
N ILE A 609 -14.15 18.73 8.58
CA ILE A 609 -13.10 19.61 8.06
C ILE A 609 -13.16 19.57 6.54
N TRP A 610 -13.14 20.76 5.94
CA TRP A 610 -13.22 20.97 4.50
C TRP A 610 -12.01 21.77 4.04
N MET A 611 -11.42 21.41 2.91
CA MET A 611 -10.31 22.13 2.29
C MET A 611 -10.66 22.59 0.87
N ASN A 612 -9.91 23.58 0.38
CA ASN A 612 -9.84 23.86 -1.06
C ASN A 612 -9.02 22.77 -1.78
N ARG A 613 -9.24 22.62 -3.10
CA ARG A 613 -8.51 21.69 -3.99
C ARG A 613 -6.99 21.59 -3.72
N ILE A 614 -6.31 22.73 -3.61
CA ILE A 614 -4.85 22.81 -3.40
C ILE A 614 -4.41 22.70 -1.93
N GLN A 615 -5.34 22.42 -1.01
CA GLN A 615 -5.09 22.00 0.38
C GLN A 615 -4.23 22.98 1.21
N ASN A 616 -4.27 24.27 0.88
CA ASN A 616 -3.60 25.35 1.63
C ASN A 616 -4.57 26.19 2.48
N ALA A 617 -5.88 25.92 2.42
CA ALA A 617 -6.91 26.53 3.27
C ALA A 617 -7.88 25.45 3.78
N ALA A 618 -8.13 25.44 5.10
CA ALA A 618 -8.99 24.47 5.77
C ALA A 618 -10.01 25.14 6.70
N TYR A 619 -11.21 24.57 6.81
CA TYR A 619 -12.36 25.10 7.54
C TYR A 619 -12.96 24.00 8.44
N VAL A 620 -12.92 24.22 9.75
CA VAL A 620 -13.51 23.32 10.76
C VAL A 620 -14.93 23.80 11.07
N VAL A 621 -15.92 22.94 10.82
CA VAL A 621 -17.35 23.29 10.87
C VAL A 621 -18.17 22.23 11.61
N THR A 622 -19.28 22.64 12.22
CA THR A 622 -20.29 21.73 12.77
C THR A 622 -21.66 21.98 12.15
N PHE A 623 -22.52 20.96 12.18
CA PHE A 623 -23.87 20.98 11.63
C PHE A 623 -24.83 20.17 12.50
N ASP A 624 -25.99 20.75 12.84
CA ASP A 624 -27.03 20.19 13.73
C ASP A 624 -28.27 19.66 12.97
N GLY A 625 -28.14 19.41 11.67
CA GLY A 625 -29.26 19.12 10.77
C GLY A 625 -30.07 20.35 10.34
N ARG A 626 -29.73 21.57 10.78
CA ARG A 626 -30.48 22.81 10.46
C ARG A 626 -29.59 23.99 10.07
N GLY A 627 -28.46 24.16 10.74
CA GLY A 627 -27.55 25.28 10.56
C GLY A 627 -26.09 24.89 10.76
N ARG A 628 -25.20 25.45 9.95
CA ARG A 628 -23.76 25.24 10.05
C ARG A 628 -23.09 26.32 10.87
N LYS A 629 -22.28 25.94 11.88
CA LYS A 629 -21.35 26.84 12.59
C LYS A 629 -19.93 26.61 12.07
N GLN A 630 -19.15 27.67 11.88
CA GLN A 630 -17.70 27.56 11.63
C GLN A 630 -16.96 27.78 12.95
N LEU A 631 -16.23 26.76 13.41
CA LEU A 631 -15.47 26.80 14.65
C LEU A 631 -14.10 27.47 14.44
N TYR A 632 -13.40 27.13 13.35
CA TYR A 632 -12.04 27.57 13.06
C TYR A 632 -11.74 27.53 11.56
N SER A 633 -10.72 28.26 11.13
CA SER A 633 -10.16 28.18 9.78
C SER A 633 -8.65 28.46 9.80
N LYS A 634 -7.88 27.72 9.01
CA LYS A 634 -6.42 27.83 8.90
C LYS A 634 -6.02 27.99 7.43
N THR A 635 -5.10 28.91 7.15
CA THR A 635 -4.41 29.02 5.87
C THR A 635 -2.91 28.79 6.03
N SER A 636 -2.24 28.40 4.95
CA SER A 636 -0.79 28.28 4.85
C SER A 636 -0.30 29.08 3.65
N GLU A 637 0.63 30.00 3.89
CA GLU A 637 1.24 30.85 2.86
C GLU A 637 2.57 30.26 2.34
N THR A 638 3.16 29.33 3.09
CA THR A 638 4.48 28.73 2.82
C THR A 638 4.42 27.27 2.39
N GLY A 639 3.24 26.65 2.43
CA GLY A 639 3.03 25.23 2.16
C GLY A 639 1.55 24.86 2.17
N TRP A 640 1.24 23.63 2.58
CA TRP A 640 -0.11 23.09 2.72
C TRP A 640 -0.63 23.20 4.16
N VAL A 641 -1.84 22.68 4.40
CA VAL A 641 -2.44 22.50 5.73
C VAL A 641 -2.65 21.01 6.00
N ASP A 642 -2.14 20.53 7.14
CA ASP A 642 -2.34 19.15 7.61
C ASP A 642 -3.53 19.10 8.60
N LEU A 643 -4.70 18.69 8.09
CA LEU A 643 -5.93 18.45 8.87
C LEU A 643 -6.76 17.29 8.27
N TYR A 644 -6.13 16.13 8.12
CA TYR A 644 -6.76 14.87 7.71
C TYR A 644 -7.10 13.96 8.91
N THR A 645 -6.69 14.39 10.11
CA THR A 645 -6.94 13.70 11.37
C THR A 645 -8.16 14.29 12.08
N ALA A 646 -9.11 13.44 12.47
CA ALA A 646 -10.21 13.86 13.34
C ALA A 646 -9.66 14.37 14.70
N PRO A 647 -10.01 15.59 15.13
CA PRO A 647 -9.55 16.11 16.42
C PRO A 647 -10.17 15.32 17.57
N PHE A 648 -9.40 15.18 18.66
CA PHE A 648 -9.95 14.63 19.90
C PHE A 648 -10.84 15.67 20.57
N LYS A 649 -11.87 15.22 21.30
CA LYS A 649 -12.80 16.08 22.03
C LYS A 649 -12.77 15.76 23.52
N ASN A 650 -13.03 16.76 24.36
CA ASN A 650 -13.30 16.52 25.77
C ASN A 650 -14.71 15.92 25.96
N ARG A 651 -14.99 15.43 27.18
CA ARG A 651 -16.20 14.66 27.52
C ARG A 651 -17.54 15.28 27.10
N ASN A 652 -17.63 16.60 27.09
CA ASN A 652 -18.85 17.35 26.77
C ASN A 652 -18.78 18.08 25.41
N GLY A 653 -17.75 17.82 24.60
CA GLY A 653 -17.54 18.48 23.31
C GLY A 653 -17.24 19.98 23.39
N SER A 654 -17.05 20.58 24.58
CA SER A 654 -16.78 22.02 24.72
C SER A 654 -15.39 22.45 24.27
N ARG A 655 -14.46 21.49 24.11
CA ARG A 655 -13.11 21.71 23.58
C ARG A 655 -12.70 20.58 22.64
N LEU A 656 -12.05 20.96 21.54
CA LEU A 656 -11.32 20.08 20.64
C LEU A 656 -9.81 20.21 20.87
N ALA A 657 -9.06 19.16 20.54
CA ALA A 657 -7.60 19.10 20.60
C ALA A 657 -7.04 18.69 19.24
N PHE A 658 -6.08 19.48 18.75
CA PHE A 658 -5.44 19.34 17.45
C PHE A 658 -3.94 19.18 17.61
N VAL A 659 -3.33 18.45 16.68
CA VAL A 659 -1.90 18.55 16.38
C VAL A 659 -1.76 19.52 15.23
N LEU A 660 -1.28 20.74 15.50
CA LEU A 660 -1.19 21.82 14.50
C LEU A 660 0.09 22.65 14.71
N PRO A 661 0.59 23.33 13.66
CA PRO A 661 1.81 24.13 13.80
C PRO A 661 1.69 25.30 14.79
N HIS A 662 2.69 25.43 15.65
CA HIS A 662 2.94 26.56 16.55
C HIS A 662 4.45 26.77 16.67
N GLU A 663 4.91 28.01 16.51
CA GLU A 663 6.35 28.36 16.51
C GLU A 663 7.20 27.44 15.59
N ASN A 664 6.72 27.18 14.37
CA ASN A 664 7.31 26.30 13.33
C ASN A 664 7.25 24.77 13.58
N TYR A 665 6.76 24.29 14.72
CA TYR A 665 6.66 22.83 14.99
C TYR A 665 5.21 22.39 15.15
N LYS A 666 4.86 21.15 14.74
CA LYS A 666 3.53 20.58 15.07
C LYS A 666 3.43 20.42 16.59
N GLN A 667 2.44 21.04 17.21
CA GLN A 667 2.24 21.12 18.66
C GLN A 667 0.78 20.79 19.02
N LEU A 668 0.56 20.41 20.28
CA LEU A 668 -0.78 20.16 20.82
C LEU A 668 -1.47 21.49 21.15
N GLN A 669 -2.60 21.75 20.50
CA GLN A 669 -3.37 22.99 20.65
C GLN A 669 -4.85 22.69 20.91
N LEU A 670 -5.51 23.49 21.76
CA LEU A 670 -6.93 23.36 22.11
C LEU A 670 -7.78 24.41 21.38
N LEU A 671 -9.00 24.04 20.99
CA LEU A 671 -9.99 24.94 20.39
C LEU A 671 -11.31 24.88 21.19
N PRO A 672 -11.82 25.99 21.76
CA PRO A 672 -13.15 26.00 22.37
C PRO A 672 -14.25 25.99 21.30
N THR A 673 -15.32 25.23 21.55
CA THR A 673 -16.44 25.05 20.59
C THR A 673 -17.68 25.87 20.94
N ASP A 674 -17.79 26.31 22.19
CA ASP A 674 -18.89 27.09 22.77
C ASP A 674 -18.86 28.57 22.36
N GLY A 675 -17.67 29.11 22.07
CA GLY A 675 -17.43 30.50 21.70
C GLY A 675 -18.03 30.98 20.35
N SER A 676 -17.69 32.21 19.98
CA SER A 676 -18.06 32.82 18.70
C SER A 676 -17.48 32.07 17.50
N THR A 677 -18.04 32.32 16.30
CA THR A 677 -17.48 31.90 15.02
C THR A 677 -15.98 32.27 14.93
N ASN A 678 -15.15 31.35 14.45
CA ASN A 678 -13.68 31.48 14.39
C ASN A 678 -13.02 31.71 15.76
N ALA A 679 -13.13 30.71 16.64
CA ALA A 679 -12.38 30.62 17.87
C ALA A 679 -10.86 30.59 17.63
N GLN A 680 -10.08 30.98 18.63
CA GLN A 680 -8.61 30.96 18.59
C GLN A 680 -8.07 29.65 19.18
N LEU A 681 -6.91 29.20 18.69
CA LEU A 681 -6.20 28.05 19.26
C LEU A 681 -5.41 28.47 20.51
N GLU A 682 -5.53 27.68 21.57
CA GLU A 682 -4.74 27.77 22.79
C GLU A 682 -3.62 26.71 22.75
N PRO A 683 -2.34 27.08 22.56
CA PRO A 683 -1.24 26.11 22.57
C PRO A 683 -1.04 25.53 23.97
N LEU A 684 -1.08 24.20 24.06
CA LEU A 684 -0.88 23.43 25.30
C LEU A 684 0.56 22.93 25.44
N THR A 685 1.26 22.75 24.31
CA THR A 685 2.70 22.46 24.25
C THR A 685 3.41 23.47 23.34
N SER A 686 4.69 23.75 23.62
CA SER A 686 5.57 24.49 22.72
C SER A 686 7.04 24.10 22.93
N GLY A 687 7.85 24.26 21.88
CA GLY A 687 9.26 23.87 21.84
C GLY A 687 9.68 23.39 20.44
N LYS A 688 10.97 23.04 20.29
CA LYS A 688 11.54 22.58 19.01
C LYS A 688 11.45 21.07 18.83
N PHE A 689 10.27 20.52 19.07
CA PHE A 689 9.96 19.10 18.93
C PHE A 689 8.58 18.97 18.26
N VAL A 690 8.36 17.87 17.57
CA VAL A 690 7.08 17.56 16.92
C VAL A 690 6.24 16.67 17.85
N VAL A 691 5.03 17.13 18.14
CA VAL A 691 3.91 16.26 18.53
C VAL A 691 3.46 15.53 17.26
N ASP A 692 3.47 14.21 17.33
CA ASP A 692 3.13 13.32 16.21
C ASP A 692 1.60 13.07 16.16
N SER A 693 1.04 12.52 17.23
CA SER A 693 -0.39 12.22 17.31
C SER A 693 -0.94 12.31 18.73
N ILE A 694 -2.23 12.66 18.84
CA ILE A 694 -3.01 12.46 20.06
C ILE A 694 -3.53 11.02 20.03
N LEU A 695 -3.46 10.34 21.18
CA LEU A 695 -3.91 8.95 21.32
C LEU A 695 -5.19 8.81 22.15
N HIS A 696 -5.36 9.65 23.19
CA HIS A 696 -6.52 9.58 24.09
C HIS A 696 -6.71 10.92 24.83
N TRP A 697 -7.95 11.21 25.24
CA TRP A 697 -8.27 12.31 26.15
C TRP A 697 -9.22 11.79 27.24
N ASP A 698 -8.70 11.65 28.47
CA ASP A 698 -9.50 11.25 29.61
C ASP A 698 -10.45 12.38 30.03
N GLY A 699 -11.74 12.13 29.83
CA GLY A 699 -12.84 13.00 30.22
C GLY A 699 -13.13 13.10 31.73
N THR A 700 -12.35 12.42 32.58
CA THR A 700 -12.50 12.38 34.04
C THR A 700 -11.57 13.38 34.73
N HIS A 701 -10.28 13.35 34.41
CA HIS A 701 -9.26 14.22 35.00
C HIS A 701 -8.82 15.36 34.07
N ASP A 702 -9.32 15.36 32.83
CA ASP A 702 -9.01 16.30 31.75
C ASP A 702 -7.53 16.20 31.30
N VAL A 703 -7.12 14.98 30.95
CA VAL A 703 -5.73 14.63 30.60
C VAL A 703 -5.65 14.10 29.18
N ILE A 704 -4.83 14.74 28.34
CA ILE A 704 -4.52 14.31 26.98
C ILE A 704 -3.24 13.48 26.99
N PHE A 705 -3.29 12.34 26.30
CA PHE A 705 -2.16 11.46 26.03
C PHE A 705 -1.77 11.58 24.55
N TYR A 706 -0.49 11.76 24.28
CA TYR A 706 0.03 12.04 22.93
C TYR A 706 1.43 11.49 22.73
N THR A 707 1.83 11.26 21.49
CA THR A 707 3.21 10.95 21.08
C THR A 707 3.96 12.21 20.67
N ALA A 708 5.24 12.28 21.02
CA ALA A 708 6.14 13.31 20.52
C ALA A 708 7.59 12.82 20.46
N ASN A 709 8.38 13.48 19.61
CA ASN A 709 9.84 13.35 19.62
C ASN A 709 10.48 14.34 20.60
N THR A 710 11.82 14.47 20.58
CA THR A 710 12.56 15.39 21.46
C THR A 710 13.37 16.41 20.67
N GLU A 711 13.65 17.59 21.27
CA GLU A 711 14.42 18.69 20.63
C GLU A 711 15.82 18.28 20.15
N LYS A 712 16.38 17.17 20.67
CA LYS A 712 17.72 16.67 20.29
C LYS A 712 17.65 15.44 19.39
N ASN A 713 16.68 14.58 19.64
CA ASN A 713 16.53 13.27 19.01
C ASN A 713 15.16 13.24 18.32
N PRO A 714 15.00 13.83 17.11
CA PRO A 714 13.78 13.71 16.32
C PRO A 714 13.48 12.26 15.89
N GLU A 715 14.51 11.40 15.85
CA GLU A 715 14.46 9.96 15.60
C GLU A 715 13.72 9.13 16.68
N GLN A 716 13.40 9.73 17.82
CA GLN A 716 12.74 9.08 18.96
C GLN A 716 11.25 9.39 19.01
N LEU A 717 10.44 8.48 19.56
CA LEU A 717 9.01 8.66 19.71
C LEU A 717 8.54 8.15 21.08
N HIS A 718 8.10 9.07 21.93
CA HIS A 718 7.70 8.80 23.30
C HIS A 718 6.24 9.17 23.57
N LEU A 719 5.60 8.41 24.45
CA LEU A 719 4.29 8.71 25.02
C LEU A 719 4.42 9.74 26.15
N TYR A 720 3.60 10.79 26.07
CA TYR A 720 3.46 11.83 27.08
C TYR A 720 2.01 11.94 27.57
N ALA A 721 1.83 12.52 28.75
CA ALA A 721 0.55 12.99 29.26
C ALA A 721 0.63 14.44 29.75
N ILE A 722 -0.40 15.24 29.45
CA ILE A 722 -0.56 16.63 29.89
C ILE A 722 -2.03 16.93 30.22
N ARG A 723 -2.27 17.81 31.20
CA ARG A 723 -3.62 18.23 31.58
C ARG A 723 -4.10 19.40 30.70
N ALA A 724 -5.30 19.31 30.12
CA ALA A 724 -5.83 20.23 29.11
C ALA A 724 -6.37 21.59 29.65
N VAL A 725 -5.73 22.12 30.70
CA VAL A 725 -6.13 23.38 31.35
C VAL A 725 -5.52 24.60 30.66
N ALA A 726 -6.37 25.60 30.38
CA ALA A 726 -6.02 26.82 29.66
C ALA A 726 -4.85 27.62 30.28
N SER A 727 -4.09 28.30 29.42
CA SER A 727 -2.76 28.86 29.72
C SER A 727 -2.74 30.01 30.73
N THR A 728 -2.73 29.65 32.02
CA THR A 728 -2.44 30.58 33.15
C THR A 728 -1.26 30.11 34.01
N ARG A 729 -0.79 28.88 33.82
CA ARG A 729 0.44 28.31 34.39
C ARG A 729 1.06 27.39 33.35
N LYS A 730 2.39 27.40 33.20
CA LYS A 730 3.10 26.40 32.39
C LYS A 730 2.89 25.02 33.01
N GLN A 731 2.15 24.15 32.33
CA GLN A 731 2.14 22.73 32.62
C GLN A 731 3.43 22.10 32.07
N THR A 732 3.96 21.11 32.77
CA THR A 732 5.08 20.30 32.28
C THR A 732 4.54 18.94 31.88
N PRO A 733 4.65 18.51 30.61
CA PRO A 733 4.27 17.16 30.21
C PRO A 733 5.01 16.09 31.01
N SER A 734 4.32 15.02 31.37
CA SER A 734 4.92 13.83 31.97
C SER A 734 5.26 12.84 30.85
N CYS A 735 6.54 12.52 30.65
CA CYS A 735 6.94 11.43 29.77
C CYS A 735 6.66 10.09 30.46
N LEU A 736 5.85 9.24 29.83
CA LEU A 736 5.43 7.95 30.39
C LEU A 736 6.33 6.79 29.95
N THR A 737 6.98 6.92 28.78
CA THR A 737 7.85 5.88 28.19
C THR A 737 9.35 6.11 28.37
N CYS A 738 9.78 7.31 28.77
CA CYS A 738 11.20 7.58 29.05
C CYS A 738 11.70 6.64 30.15
N LYS A 739 12.70 5.79 29.85
CA LYS A 739 13.21 4.74 30.76
C LYS A 739 12.18 3.68 31.21
N LEU A 740 11.09 3.50 30.47
CA LEU A 740 10.03 2.54 30.83
C LEU A 740 10.38 1.09 30.48
N MET A 741 10.97 0.85 29.30
CA MET A 741 11.27 -0.48 28.78
C MET A 741 12.75 -0.62 28.40
N ILE A 742 13.32 -1.80 28.69
CA ILE A 742 14.68 -2.19 28.31
C ILE A 742 14.58 -3.55 27.63
N SER A 743 15.21 -3.70 26.47
CA SER A 743 15.28 -4.95 25.70
C SER A 743 16.71 -5.50 25.77
N GLY A 744 16.90 -6.55 26.58
CA GLY A 744 18.25 -7.01 26.95
C GLY A 744 18.99 -5.92 27.73
N ASN A 745 19.97 -5.28 27.08
CA ASN A 745 20.75 -4.17 27.64
C ASN A 745 20.45 -2.80 26.97
N VAL A 746 19.44 -2.73 26.09
CA VAL A 746 19.13 -1.54 25.29
C VAL A 746 17.90 -0.81 25.85
N GLU A 747 18.03 0.43 26.28
CA GLU A 747 16.87 1.29 26.60
C GLU A 747 16.03 1.51 25.33
N GLN A 748 14.71 1.34 25.42
CA GLN A 748 13.82 1.55 24.28
C GLN A 748 13.39 3.01 24.19
N THR A 749 13.36 3.57 22.98
CA THR A 749 13.18 5.01 22.71
C THR A 749 12.19 5.32 21.59
N TYR A 750 11.68 4.30 20.89
CA TYR A 750 10.58 4.42 19.93
C TYR A 750 9.39 3.57 20.40
N TYR A 751 8.21 4.18 20.54
CA TYR A 751 7.02 3.55 21.13
C TYR A 751 5.74 3.86 20.37
N SER A 752 4.80 2.90 20.37
CA SER A 752 3.38 3.14 20.09
C SER A 752 2.52 2.70 21.27
N ALA A 753 1.30 3.22 21.37
CA ALA A 753 0.37 2.85 22.44
C ALA A 753 -1.11 2.88 22.01
N ILE A 754 -1.92 2.01 22.62
CA ILE A 754 -3.34 1.82 22.28
C ILE A 754 -4.16 1.79 23.58
N PHE A 755 -5.12 2.71 23.73
CA PHE A 755 -5.96 2.85 24.93
C PHE A 755 -7.28 2.08 24.79
N ASN A 756 -7.84 1.63 25.93
CA ASN A 756 -9.27 1.29 26.02
C ASN A 756 -10.10 2.46 26.53
N ASP A 757 -11.43 2.28 26.58
CA ASP A 757 -12.38 3.28 27.09
C ASP A 757 -12.32 3.49 28.62
N ASN A 758 -11.43 2.77 29.33
CA ASN A 758 -11.26 2.83 30.77
C ASN A 758 -9.91 3.44 31.14
N ASN A 759 -9.08 2.71 31.89
CA ASN A 759 -7.81 3.18 32.42
C ASN A 759 -6.63 2.27 32.04
N GLN A 760 -6.70 1.62 30.88
CA GLN A 760 -5.68 0.67 30.42
C GLN A 760 -5.10 1.04 29.06
N ILE A 761 -3.85 0.63 28.86
CA ILE A 761 -3.05 1.01 27.72
C ILE A 761 -2.11 -0.15 27.35
N VAL A 762 -2.17 -0.58 26.09
CA VAL A 762 -1.11 -1.39 25.48
C VAL A 762 0.03 -0.44 25.16
N ILE A 763 1.25 -0.73 25.59
CA ILE A 763 2.45 0.01 25.19
C ILE A 763 3.38 -0.98 24.49
N SER A 764 3.73 -0.65 23.25
CA SER A 764 4.67 -1.41 22.43
C SER A 764 5.96 -0.60 22.28
N SER A 765 7.07 -1.11 22.80
CA SER A 765 8.38 -0.64 22.36
C SER A 765 8.65 -1.19 20.96
N LEU A 766 8.93 -0.30 20.02
CA LEU A 766 9.19 -0.64 18.62
C LEU A 766 10.68 -0.60 18.26
N GLY A 767 11.53 -0.06 19.14
CA GLY A 767 12.99 -0.07 19.00
C GLY A 767 13.73 0.81 20.03
N PRO A 768 15.08 0.86 19.98
CA PRO A 768 15.94 0.28 18.94
C PRO A 768 16.44 -1.14 19.28
N GLY A 769 15.99 -1.72 20.40
CA GLY A 769 16.23 -3.14 20.71
C GLY A 769 15.11 -4.02 20.14
N ILE A 770 15.22 -5.34 20.38
CA ILE A 770 14.17 -6.30 19.96
C ILE A 770 12.82 -5.89 20.62
N PRO A 771 11.77 -5.60 19.84
CA PRO A 771 10.49 -5.08 20.32
C PRO A 771 9.85 -5.89 21.45
N THR A 772 9.20 -5.20 22.38
CA THR A 772 8.35 -5.83 23.42
C THR A 772 7.06 -5.06 23.63
N THR A 773 5.98 -5.79 23.89
CA THR A 773 4.64 -5.26 24.16
C THR A 773 4.21 -5.64 25.57
N ALA A 774 3.67 -4.70 26.34
CA ALA A 774 3.09 -4.95 27.65
C ALA A 774 1.81 -4.12 27.86
N ILE A 775 0.90 -4.62 28.69
CA ILE A 775 -0.33 -3.91 29.07
C ILE A 775 -0.14 -3.28 30.44
N TYR A 776 -0.49 -2.00 30.55
CA TYR A 776 -0.42 -1.21 31.76
C TYR A 776 -1.81 -0.71 32.15
N GLU A 777 -2.00 -0.53 33.46
CA GLU A 777 -3.06 0.26 34.05
C GLU A 777 -2.49 1.65 34.36
N TRP A 778 -3.15 2.72 33.89
CA TRP A 778 -2.79 4.08 34.22
C TRP A 778 -3.70 4.64 35.32
N SER A 779 -3.17 5.58 36.11
CA SER A 779 -3.95 6.33 37.09
C SER A 779 -3.41 7.76 37.25
N TYR A 780 -4.30 8.72 37.50
CA TYR A 780 -3.95 10.12 37.71
C TYR A 780 -4.10 10.48 39.19
N SER A 781 -3.02 10.95 39.82
CA SER A 781 -3.02 11.43 41.21
C SER A 781 -1.93 12.48 41.42
N ASN A 782 -2.10 13.38 42.39
CA ASN A 782 -1.11 14.43 42.71
C ASN A 782 -0.65 15.29 41.50
N SER A 783 -1.51 15.44 40.50
CA SER A 783 -1.22 16.09 39.20
C SER A 783 -0.19 15.37 38.31
N GLN A 784 -0.05 14.05 38.46
CA GLN A 784 0.79 13.20 37.63
C GLN A 784 0.03 11.94 37.18
N VAL A 785 0.36 11.42 36.00
CA VAL A 785 -0.04 10.08 35.57
C VAL A 785 1.03 9.08 36.04
N THR A 786 0.59 7.92 36.51
CA THR A 786 1.46 6.79 36.86
C THR A 786 1.02 5.53 36.11
N LEU A 787 1.98 4.73 35.66
CA LEU A 787 1.75 3.44 35.00
C LEU A 787 2.06 2.28 35.95
N LYS A 788 1.17 1.29 35.98
CA LYS A 788 1.32 0.01 36.68
C LYS A 788 1.23 -1.10 35.65
N LYS A 789 2.32 -1.84 35.41
CA LYS A 789 2.29 -2.99 34.48
C LYS A 789 1.35 -4.07 35.01
N LEU A 790 0.50 -4.61 34.13
CA LEU A 790 -0.41 -5.71 34.44
C LEU A 790 0.17 -7.05 33.95
N LEU A 791 0.58 -7.10 32.69
CA LEU A 791 1.16 -8.28 32.05
C LEU A 791 2.10 -7.87 30.91
N ASP A 792 3.07 -8.72 30.61
CA ASP A 792 3.81 -8.68 29.34
C ASP A 792 3.01 -9.47 28.29
N TRP A 793 2.80 -8.89 27.11
CA TRP A 793 2.01 -9.49 26.03
C TRP A 793 2.90 -10.26 25.05
N GLU A 794 4.01 -9.65 24.64
CA GLU A 794 4.99 -10.26 23.74
C GLU A 794 6.40 -9.77 24.10
N THR A 795 7.28 -10.71 24.45
CA THR A 795 8.68 -10.48 24.84
C THR A 795 9.64 -10.72 23.68
N ASN A 796 9.16 -11.30 22.58
CA ASN A 796 9.90 -11.76 21.41
C ASN A 796 11.00 -12.79 21.73
N ASP A 797 10.82 -13.62 22.76
CA ASP A 797 11.85 -14.58 23.21
C ASP A 797 12.23 -15.61 22.13
N VAL A 798 11.30 -16.02 21.27
CA VAL A 798 11.61 -16.88 20.11
C VAL A 798 12.57 -16.19 19.13
N LEU A 799 12.37 -14.89 18.86
CA LEU A 799 13.27 -14.10 18.02
C LEU A 799 14.63 -13.90 18.72
N ARG A 800 14.63 -13.62 20.04
CA ARG A 800 15.87 -13.55 20.83
C ARG A 800 16.68 -14.84 20.73
N SER A 801 16.03 -16.01 20.78
CA SER A 801 16.67 -17.31 20.57
C SER A 801 17.21 -17.49 19.15
N LYS A 802 16.45 -17.11 18.11
CA LYS A 802 16.93 -17.18 16.71
C LYS A 802 18.18 -16.32 16.47
N LEU A 803 18.28 -15.17 17.13
CA LEU A 803 19.39 -14.22 16.99
C LEU A 803 20.62 -14.54 17.85
N GLN A 804 20.63 -15.65 18.61
CA GLN A 804 21.81 -16.04 19.41
C GLN A 804 22.97 -16.47 18.49
N GLY A 805 24.06 -15.71 18.54
CA GLY A 805 25.23 -15.94 17.67
C GLY A 805 25.02 -15.51 16.22
N VAL A 806 23.97 -14.71 15.93
CA VAL A 806 23.77 -14.05 14.64
C VAL A 806 24.48 -12.70 14.64
N SER A 807 25.23 -12.42 13.59
CA SER A 807 26.09 -11.23 13.48
C SER A 807 25.28 -10.04 12.98
N LEU A 808 24.57 -9.40 13.92
CA LEU A 808 23.73 -8.23 13.67
C LEU A 808 24.56 -6.99 13.28
N PRO A 809 24.10 -6.19 12.30
CA PRO A 809 24.66 -4.87 12.01
C PRO A 809 24.62 -3.93 13.23
N SER A 810 25.49 -2.91 13.22
CA SER A 810 25.43 -1.80 14.18
C SER A 810 24.83 -0.55 13.53
N HIS A 811 24.09 0.26 14.29
CA HIS A 811 23.47 1.50 13.81
C HIS A 811 24.21 2.73 14.34
N GLN A 812 24.47 3.70 13.46
CA GLN A 812 24.97 5.02 13.81
C GLN A 812 24.05 6.10 13.23
N ILE A 813 23.33 6.82 14.10
CA ILE A 813 22.59 8.02 13.72
C ILE A 813 23.49 9.24 13.91
N LEU A 814 23.53 10.13 12.91
CA LEU A 814 24.33 11.35 12.90
C LEU A 814 23.61 12.50 12.17
N THR A 815 24.16 13.70 12.26
CA THR A 815 23.61 14.91 11.65
C THR A 815 24.64 15.54 10.70
N VAL A 816 24.24 15.87 9.48
CA VAL A 816 25.10 16.47 8.44
C VAL A 816 24.56 17.86 8.09
N ASN A 817 25.41 18.89 8.06
CA ASN A 817 25.02 20.22 7.60
C ASN A 817 24.82 20.20 6.06
N ILE A 818 23.78 20.88 5.59
CA ILE A 818 23.42 21.01 4.17
C ILE A 818 23.12 22.48 3.83
N ASP A 819 22.91 22.77 2.55
CA ASP A 819 22.74 24.14 2.04
C ASP A 819 21.57 24.90 2.68
N GLY A 820 21.65 26.23 2.68
CA GLY A 820 20.64 27.11 3.28
C GLY A 820 20.64 27.14 4.82
N GLY A 821 21.61 26.48 5.47
CA GLY A 821 21.68 26.38 6.94
C GLY A 821 20.83 25.26 7.53
N PHE A 822 20.28 24.39 6.67
CA PHE A 822 19.56 23.18 7.09
C PHE A 822 20.52 22.08 7.56
N GLN A 823 19.97 21.02 8.13
CA GLN A 823 20.70 19.84 8.58
C GLN A 823 19.93 18.59 8.14
N ALA A 824 20.61 17.61 7.54
CA ALA A 824 20.07 16.28 7.30
C ALA A 824 20.33 15.37 8.52
N LYS A 825 19.38 14.50 8.85
CA LYS A 825 19.60 13.34 9.74
C LYS A 825 19.99 12.15 8.87
N VAL A 826 20.91 11.32 9.34
CA VAL A 826 21.42 10.15 8.60
C VAL A 826 21.50 8.96 9.55
N LEU A 827 21.00 7.81 9.11
CA LEU A 827 21.22 6.51 9.73
C LEU A 827 22.20 5.73 8.86
N LEU A 828 23.32 5.27 9.44
CA LEU A 828 24.22 4.29 8.84
C LEU A 828 24.04 2.95 9.54
N GLN A 829 23.70 1.92 8.79
CA GLN A 829 23.78 0.53 9.20
C GLN A 829 25.13 -0.01 8.73
N LEU A 830 25.98 -0.37 9.71
CA LEU A 830 27.39 -0.70 9.52
C LEU A 830 27.61 -2.22 9.68
N PRO A 831 28.37 -2.86 8.79
CA PRO A 831 28.70 -4.28 8.88
C PRO A 831 29.26 -4.72 10.25
N PRO A 832 28.95 -5.94 10.70
CA PRO A 832 29.60 -6.54 11.86
C PRO A 832 31.12 -6.47 11.72
N ASN A 833 31.82 -6.12 12.81
CA ASN A 833 33.29 -6.11 12.86
C ASN A 833 33.98 -5.20 11.80
N LEU A 834 33.31 -4.17 11.29
CA LEU A 834 33.83 -3.26 10.25
C LEU A 834 35.17 -2.59 10.63
N ASP A 835 36.11 -2.62 9.67
CA ASP A 835 37.39 -1.92 9.74
C ASP A 835 37.22 -0.41 9.56
N THR A 836 37.16 0.31 10.68
CA THR A 836 37.06 1.78 10.70
C THR A 836 38.36 2.50 10.33
N SER A 837 39.50 1.81 10.18
CA SER A 837 40.78 2.43 9.82
C SER A 837 40.82 2.95 8.37
N GLY A 838 39.92 2.45 7.51
CA GLY A 838 39.89 2.79 6.10
C GLY A 838 40.97 2.10 5.26
N ASN A 839 41.66 1.09 5.79
CA ASN A 839 42.46 0.17 4.99
C ASN A 839 41.55 -0.70 4.10
N THR A 840 40.45 -1.19 4.68
CA THR A 840 39.33 -1.81 3.96
C THR A 840 38.39 -0.74 3.42
N LYS A 841 37.84 -0.96 2.23
CA LYS A 841 36.75 -0.16 1.64
C LYS A 841 35.49 -1.00 1.56
N TYR A 842 34.34 -0.40 1.86
CA TYR A 842 33.03 -1.05 1.84
C TYR A 842 32.10 -0.31 0.87
N PRO A 843 31.39 -1.02 -0.02
CA PRO A 843 30.40 -0.39 -0.89
C PRO A 843 29.24 0.15 -0.06
N MET A 844 28.52 1.15 -0.59
CA MET A 844 27.39 1.76 0.11
C MET A 844 26.13 1.77 -0.76
N LEU A 845 24.99 1.44 -0.16
CA LEU A 845 23.67 1.57 -0.76
C LEU A 845 22.84 2.58 0.03
N VAL A 846 22.39 3.63 -0.66
CA VAL A 846 21.44 4.60 -0.11
C VAL A 846 20.02 4.12 -0.38
N ASP A 847 19.23 4.03 0.69
CA ASP A 847 17.80 3.76 0.69
C ASP A 847 17.06 5.09 0.82
N VAL A 848 16.35 5.49 -0.24
CA VAL A 848 15.64 6.76 -0.30
C VAL A 848 14.13 6.53 -0.48
N TYR A 849 13.34 7.22 0.35
CA TYR A 849 11.95 7.53 0.03
C TYR A 849 11.83 9.01 -0.35
N GLY A 850 12.06 9.93 0.58
CA GLY A 850 12.21 11.37 0.28
C GLY A 850 10.92 12.12 -0.07
N GLY A 851 9.75 11.48 0.04
CA GLY A 851 8.46 12.15 -0.15
C GLY A 851 8.14 13.17 0.97
N PRO A 852 7.18 14.09 0.75
CA PRO A 852 6.77 15.09 1.73
C PRO A 852 6.31 14.49 3.07
N ASP A 853 6.74 15.09 4.18
CA ASP A 853 6.46 14.69 5.58
C ASP A 853 6.91 13.26 5.97
N SER A 854 7.51 12.51 5.03
CA SER A 854 8.11 11.21 5.30
C SER A 854 9.38 11.33 6.15
N TYR A 855 9.75 10.26 6.82
CA TYR A 855 10.98 10.16 7.60
C TYR A 855 11.42 8.70 7.67
N SER A 856 12.72 8.47 7.72
CA SER A 856 13.36 7.15 7.61
C SER A 856 14.44 6.91 8.69
N VAL A 857 14.96 7.98 9.30
CA VAL A 857 15.98 7.94 10.36
C VAL A 857 15.27 7.93 11.71
N THR A 858 15.04 6.73 12.24
CA THR A 858 14.32 6.50 13.50
C THR A 858 15.05 5.50 14.39
N ASP A 859 14.81 5.54 15.71
CA ASP A 859 15.22 4.54 16.69
C ASP A 859 14.35 3.25 16.62
N LYS A 860 13.77 2.93 15.46
CA LYS A 860 12.88 1.77 15.28
C LYS A 860 13.69 0.49 15.00
N TRP A 861 13.29 -0.64 15.55
CA TRP A 861 13.86 -1.95 15.20
C TRP A 861 13.46 -2.31 13.78
N MET A 862 14.48 -2.61 12.96
CA MET A 862 14.37 -3.00 11.56
C MET A 862 15.06 -4.36 11.35
N MET A 863 14.48 -5.17 10.48
CA MET A 863 15.01 -6.46 10.04
C MET A 863 14.58 -6.64 8.59
N ASP A 864 15.33 -6.01 7.69
CA ASP A 864 14.96 -5.76 6.29
C ASP A 864 16.07 -6.21 5.32
N TRP A 865 15.85 -5.99 4.02
CA TRP A 865 16.86 -6.29 2.99
C TRP A 865 18.21 -5.58 3.24
N GLY A 866 18.21 -4.34 3.74
CA GLY A 866 19.42 -3.62 4.15
C GLY A 866 20.18 -4.30 5.29
N THR A 867 19.44 -4.90 6.22
CA THR A 867 19.99 -5.68 7.35
C THR A 867 20.69 -6.96 6.86
N TYR A 868 20.14 -7.66 5.87
CA TYR A 868 20.81 -8.77 5.16
C TYR A 868 22.09 -8.30 4.43
N LEU A 869 21.99 -7.26 3.60
CA LEU A 869 23.12 -6.70 2.83
C LEU A 869 24.27 -6.28 3.75
N THR A 870 23.95 -5.70 4.91
CA THR A 870 24.94 -5.25 5.88
C THR A 870 25.57 -6.40 6.65
N SER A 871 24.76 -7.37 7.10
CA SER A 871 25.21 -8.51 7.92
C SER A 871 26.09 -9.49 7.14
N ASN A 872 25.72 -9.82 5.90
CA ASN A 872 26.30 -10.94 5.15
C ASN A 872 27.18 -10.48 3.98
N GLN A 873 26.74 -9.43 3.28
CA GLN A 873 27.39 -8.93 2.06
C GLN A 873 28.35 -7.77 2.32
N SER A 874 28.43 -7.31 3.58
CA SER A 874 29.30 -6.22 4.05
C SER A 874 29.09 -4.88 3.32
N VAL A 875 27.86 -4.62 2.89
CA VAL A 875 27.46 -3.32 2.32
C VAL A 875 27.12 -2.36 3.46
N ILE A 876 27.52 -1.09 3.40
CA ILE A 876 27.00 -0.06 4.30
C ILE A 876 25.62 0.37 3.76
N TYR A 877 24.58 0.28 4.58
CA TYR A 877 23.23 0.66 4.18
C TYR A 877 22.86 1.98 4.87
N ALA A 878 22.39 2.97 4.10
CA ALA A 878 22.25 4.35 4.56
C ALA A 878 20.85 4.93 4.28
N LYS A 879 20.23 5.58 5.27
CA LYS A 879 18.97 6.34 5.12
C LYS A 879 19.21 7.81 5.47
N ILE A 880 18.62 8.75 4.71
CA ILE A 880 18.92 10.18 4.77
C ILE A 880 17.63 11.02 4.76
N ASP A 881 17.35 11.71 5.87
CA ASP A 881 16.23 12.64 6.04
C ASP A 881 16.73 14.10 5.90
N GLY A 882 16.66 14.62 4.67
CA GLY A 882 17.00 16.00 4.29
C GLY A 882 15.81 16.96 4.34
N ARG A 883 15.83 18.01 3.52
CA ARG A 883 14.66 18.90 3.31
C ARG A 883 13.48 18.12 2.74
N GLY A 884 12.27 18.52 3.11
CA GLY A 884 11.03 17.79 2.79
C GLY A 884 10.61 16.76 3.84
N SER A 885 11.53 16.31 4.71
CA SER A 885 11.21 15.29 5.73
C SER A 885 10.30 15.82 6.84
N GLY A 886 9.55 14.93 7.46
CA GLY A 886 8.74 15.22 8.64
C GLY A 886 9.54 15.42 9.93
N LEU A 887 8.84 15.37 11.07
CA LEU A 887 9.36 15.38 12.45
C LEU A 887 10.23 16.58 12.89
N ARG A 888 10.56 17.52 11.99
CA ARG A 888 11.63 18.52 12.20
C ARG A 888 11.24 19.98 11.89
N GLY A 889 9.95 20.23 11.69
CA GLY A 889 9.33 21.58 11.62
C GLY A 889 9.06 22.11 10.20
N GLU A 890 8.09 23.02 10.09
CA GLU A 890 7.51 23.50 8.82
C GLU A 890 8.54 24.07 7.84
N THR A 891 9.54 24.83 8.32
CA THR A 891 10.57 25.44 7.44
C THR A 891 11.43 24.40 6.72
N LEU A 892 11.60 23.21 7.31
CA LEU A 892 12.31 22.08 6.67
C LEU A 892 11.35 21.25 5.81
N LEU A 893 10.13 21.03 6.30
CA LEU A 893 9.07 20.28 5.63
C LEU A 893 8.60 20.95 4.31
N HIS A 894 8.24 22.23 4.36
CA HIS A 894 7.72 22.98 3.21
C HIS A 894 8.83 23.43 2.22
N ALA A 895 10.10 23.11 2.46
CA ALA A 895 11.21 23.50 1.58
C ALA A 895 11.09 22.95 0.13
N ILE A 896 10.30 21.89 -0.07
CA ILE A 896 9.97 21.27 -1.37
C ILE A 896 8.67 21.81 -2.00
N TYR A 897 7.92 22.71 -1.33
CA TYR A 897 6.62 23.18 -1.80
C TYR A 897 6.74 23.93 -3.15
N MET A 898 5.87 23.58 -4.08
CA MET A 898 5.89 23.95 -5.50
C MET A 898 7.16 23.53 -6.28
N GLN A 899 8.05 22.72 -5.69
CA GLN A 899 9.33 22.33 -6.29
C GLN A 899 9.81 20.91 -5.91
N LEU A 900 8.93 19.92 -5.94
CA LEU A 900 9.32 18.50 -5.83
C LEU A 900 10.44 18.16 -6.84
N GLY A 901 11.33 17.23 -6.49
CA GLY A 901 12.46 16.83 -7.33
C GLY A 901 13.64 17.80 -7.35
N THR A 902 13.83 18.61 -6.30
CA THR A 902 14.87 19.66 -6.26
C THR A 902 15.75 19.57 -5.02
N VAL A 903 15.37 20.18 -3.90
CA VAL A 903 16.21 20.34 -2.71
C VAL A 903 16.41 19.04 -1.95
N GLU A 904 15.40 18.17 -1.91
CA GLU A 904 15.50 16.84 -1.30
C GLU A 904 16.40 15.91 -2.12
N ILE A 905 16.34 16.01 -3.45
CA ILE A 905 17.21 15.26 -4.36
C ILE A 905 18.67 15.70 -4.22
N ASN A 906 18.90 17.02 -4.16
CA ASN A 906 20.23 17.57 -3.90
C ASN A 906 20.78 17.11 -2.55
N ASP A 907 19.95 17.10 -1.50
CA ASP A 907 20.37 16.66 -0.17
C ASP A 907 20.84 15.19 -0.17
N GLN A 908 20.17 14.28 -0.91
CA GLN A 908 20.65 12.90 -1.08
C GLN A 908 22.06 12.84 -1.68
N ILE A 909 22.32 13.59 -2.77
CA ILE A 909 23.62 13.63 -3.44
C ILE A 909 24.69 14.25 -2.51
N THR A 910 24.43 15.44 -1.97
CA THR A 910 25.38 16.20 -1.14
C THR A 910 25.73 15.46 0.16
N VAL A 911 24.74 14.88 0.85
CA VAL A 911 24.98 14.12 2.09
C VAL A 911 25.78 12.85 1.77
N THR A 912 25.43 12.12 0.72
CA THR A 912 26.19 10.94 0.27
C THR A 912 27.65 11.30 -0.04
N GLN A 913 27.87 12.40 -0.76
CA GLN A 913 29.21 12.90 -1.07
C GLN A 913 29.99 13.34 0.19
N ASN A 914 29.31 13.88 1.20
CA ASN A 914 29.92 14.23 2.49
C ASN A 914 30.30 12.98 3.30
N LEU A 915 29.48 11.92 3.27
CA LEU A 915 29.77 10.66 3.97
C LEU A 915 31.09 10.02 3.49
N THR A 916 31.37 9.99 2.18
CA THR A 916 32.66 9.47 1.65
C THR A 916 33.87 10.30 2.09
N GLN A 917 33.67 11.60 2.34
CA GLN A 917 34.71 12.48 2.83
C GLN A 917 34.97 12.30 4.34
N LEU A 918 33.91 12.12 5.12
CA LEU A 918 33.97 11.87 6.57
C LEU A 918 34.55 10.49 6.89
N TYR A 919 34.06 9.45 6.22
CA TYR A 919 34.34 8.05 6.55
C TYR A 919 35.22 7.39 5.48
N LYS A 920 36.53 7.32 5.74
CA LYS A 920 37.52 6.79 4.78
C LYS A 920 37.38 5.29 4.48
N TYR A 921 36.52 4.58 5.19
CA TYR A 921 36.18 3.18 4.92
C TYR A 921 35.02 3.02 3.92
N ILE A 922 34.30 4.09 3.55
CA ILE A 922 33.31 4.05 2.47
C ILE A 922 34.03 4.07 1.11
N ASP A 923 33.61 3.19 0.20
CA ASP A 923 34.13 3.15 -1.17
C ASP A 923 33.41 4.16 -2.07
N ALA A 924 34.11 5.23 -2.46
CA ALA A 924 33.57 6.26 -3.36
C ALA A 924 33.37 5.77 -4.82
N ASP A 925 33.92 4.61 -5.20
CA ASP A 925 33.74 4.02 -6.51
C ASP A 925 32.63 2.95 -6.57
N HIS A 926 32.06 2.57 -5.43
CA HIS A 926 31.00 1.55 -5.34
C HIS A 926 29.81 2.03 -4.48
N ILE A 927 29.14 3.09 -4.96
CA ILE A 927 27.92 3.64 -4.34
C ILE A 927 26.72 3.51 -5.27
N GLY A 928 25.61 3.02 -4.71
CA GLY A 928 24.31 2.93 -5.37
C GLY A 928 23.21 3.62 -4.56
N ILE A 929 22.06 3.85 -5.20
CA ILE A 929 20.84 4.36 -4.57
C ILE A 929 19.62 3.56 -5.03
N TRP A 930 18.65 3.33 -4.16
CA TRP A 930 17.41 2.63 -4.51
C TRP A 930 16.19 3.19 -3.76
N GLY A 931 15.00 2.96 -4.30
CA GLY A 931 13.76 3.31 -3.65
C GLY A 931 12.50 2.89 -4.42
N TRP A 932 11.35 3.01 -3.76
CA TRP A 932 10.02 2.63 -4.25
C TRP A 932 9.09 3.86 -4.32
N SER A 933 8.19 3.96 -5.30
CA SER A 933 7.24 5.09 -5.41
C SER A 933 7.95 6.45 -5.53
N TYR A 934 7.72 7.40 -4.60
CA TYR A 934 8.53 8.63 -4.50
C TYR A 934 10.02 8.31 -4.33
N GLY A 935 10.38 7.24 -3.60
CA GLY A 935 11.75 6.75 -3.53
C GLY A 935 12.30 6.30 -4.88
N GLY A 936 11.47 5.69 -5.71
CA GLY A 936 11.85 5.27 -7.07
C GLY A 936 12.11 6.48 -7.96
N TYR A 937 11.27 7.51 -7.85
CA TYR A 937 11.48 8.83 -8.45
C TYR A 937 12.78 9.47 -7.95
N ALA A 938 12.98 9.51 -6.63
CA ALA A 938 14.12 10.17 -5.99
C ALA A 938 15.45 9.50 -6.33
N ALA A 939 15.52 8.16 -6.36
CA ALA A 939 16.71 7.41 -6.75
C ALA A 939 17.13 7.71 -8.20
N ALA A 940 16.18 7.79 -9.13
CA ALA A 940 16.46 8.13 -10.53
C ALA A 940 16.74 9.62 -10.75
N MET A 941 16.05 10.52 -10.05
CA MET A 941 16.33 11.96 -10.07
C MET A 941 17.70 12.28 -9.48
N ALA A 942 18.11 11.59 -8.41
CA ALA A 942 19.47 11.70 -7.87
C ALA A 942 20.51 11.22 -8.88
N LEU A 943 20.30 10.05 -9.51
CA LEU A 943 21.18 9.54 -10.55
C LEU A 943 21.27 10.45 -11.79
N ALA A 944 20.18 11.13 -12.15
CA ALA A 944 20.10 12.06 -13.29
C ALA A 944 20.62 13.48 -12.99
N ASN A 945 20.68 13.88 -11.71
CA ASN A 945 21.19 15.18 -11.28
C ASN A 945 22.62 15.10 -10.67
N ASP A 946 23.18 13.89 -10.53
CA ASP A 946 24.53 13.64 -10.03
C ASP A 946 25.62 13.96 -11.08
N GLU A 947 25.94 15.25 -11.18
CA GLU A 947 27.06 15.80 -11.97
C GLU A 947 28.45 15.36 -11.44
N ASN A 948 28.56 15.09 -10.14
CA ASN A 948 29.83 14.73 -9.48
C ASN A 948 30.20 13.23 -9.63
N GLY A 949 29.29 12.38 -10.11
CA GLY A 949 29.53 10.95 -10.25
C GLY A 949 29.55 10.19 -8.93
N VAL A 950 28.83 10.68 -7.92
CA VAL A 950 28.63 10.06 -6.61
C VAL A 950 27.96 8.68 -6.77
N PHE A 951 26.88 8.60 -7.54
CA PHE A 951 26.11 7.38 -7.75
C PHE A 951 26.50 6.69 -9.07
N LYS A 952 26.90 5.42 -8.99
CA LYS A 952 27.28 4.61 -10.15
C LYS A 952 26.10 3.81 -10.71
N CYS A 953 25.14 3.49 -9.84
CA CYS A 953 23.93 2.76 -10.17
C CYS A 953 22.71 3.26 -9.39
N ALA A 954 21.53 3.11 -9.97
CA ALA A 954 20.28 3.22 -9.25
C ALA A 954 19.24 2.17 -9.66
N ALA A 955 18.37 1.81 -8.73
CA ALA A 955 17.19 1.00 -8.99
C ALA A 955 15.92 1.75 -8.55
N SER A 956 14.93 1.83 -9.44
CA SER A 956 13.63 2.46 -9.18
C SER A 956 12.53 1.41 -9.26
N ILE A 957 11.78 1.23 -8.17
CA ILE A 957 10.61 0.36 -8.11
C ILE A 957 9.35 1.25 -8.14
N ALA A 958 8.40 0.92 -9.01
CA ALA A 958 7.15 1.66 -9.24
C ALA A 958 7.32 3.20 -9.20
N PRO A 959 8.26 3.80 -9.96
CA PRO A 959 8.59 5.21 -9.79
C PRO A 959 7.54 6.14 -10.40
N VAL A 960 7.25 7.24 -9.70
CA VAL A 960 6.73 8.45 -10.37
C VAL A 960 7.81 8.95 -11.34
N THR A 961 7.43 9.43 -12.52
CA THR A 961 8.37 10.00 -13.52
C THR A 961 7.92 11.35 -14.06
N ASP A 962 6.64 11.65 -13.93
CA ASP A 962 5.99 12.91 -14.26
C ASP A 962 4.80 13.12 -13.31
N TRP A 963 4.77 14.28 -12.65
CA TRP A 963 3.72 14.62 -11.69
C TRP A 963 2.37 14.86 -12.36
N THR A 964 2.33 15.16 -13.66
CA THR A 964 1.06 15.25 -14.42
C THR A 964 0.38 13.90 -14.67
N TYR A 965 1.00 12.78 -14.29
CA TYR A 965 0.41 11.43 -14.43
C TYR A 965 0.06 10.79 -13.09
N TYR A 966 0.37 11.44 -11.96
CA TYR A 966 -0.05 11.05 -10.62
C TYR A 966 -1.34 11.79 -10.22
N ASP A 967 -1.96 11.45 -9.09
CA ASP A 967 -3.28 11.96 -8.72
C ASP A 967 -3.28 13.45 -8.35
N SER A 968 -4.44 14.09 -8.41
CA SER A 968 -4.62 15.51 -8.10
C SER A 968 -4.53 15.85 -6.62
N ILE A 969 -4.98 14.97 -5.72
CA ILE A 969 -5.08 15.23 -4.29
C ILE A 969 -3.68 15.28 -3.68
N TYR A 970 -2.84 14.27 -3.92
CA TYR A 970 -1.42 14.29 -3.55
C TYR A 970 -0.69 15.41 -4.28
N THR A 971 -0.75 15.42 -5.62
CA THR A 971 0.19 16.24 -6.39
C THR A 971 -0.06 17.72 -6.15
N GLU A 972 -1.31 18.18 -6.13
CA GLU A 972 -1.61 19.60 -6.05
C GLU A 972 -1.44 20.16 -4.62
N ARG A 973 -1.54 19.32 -3.59
CA ARG A 973 -1.16 19.62 -2.19
C ARG A 973 0.29 20.12 -2.10
N TYR A 974 1.19 19.56 -2.92
CA TYR A 974 2.61 19.88 -2.89
C TYR A 974 3.08 20.74 -4.08
N MET A 975 2.42 20.67 -5.23
CA MET A 975 2.84 21.30 -6.49
C MET A 975 1.88 22.36 -7.03
N ASN A 976 0.69 22.56 -6.43
CA ASN A 976 -0.42 23.35 -7.01
C ASN A 976 -0.91 22.74 -8.34
N VAL A 977 -1.96 23.30 -8.97
CA VAL A 977 -2.43 22.86 -10.30
C VAL A 977 -1.35 23.10 -11.37
N PRO A 978 -1.23 22.25 -12.41
CA PRO A 978 -0.23 22.38 -13.47
C PRO A 978 -0.17 23.77 -14.11
N GLU A 979 -1.32 24.40 -14.33
CA GLU A 979 -1.48 25.73 -14.94
C GLU A 979 -0.90 26.85 -14.07
N ALA A 980 -0.89 26.67 -12.75
CA ALA A 980 -0.36 27.63 -11.78
C ALA A 980 1.13 27.41 -11.46
N ASN A 981 1.71 26.27 -11.86
CA ASN A 981 3.10 25.92 -11.54
C ASN A 981 3.83 25.17 -12.68
N GLU A 982 3.59 25.56 -13.94
CA GLU A 982 4.20 24.90 -15.12
C GLU A 982 5.73 24.72 -14.95
N ALA A 983 6.41 25.72 -14.41
CA ALA A 983 7.85 25.68 -14.16
C ALA A 983 8.27 24.65 -13.09
N GLY A 984 7.46 24.39 -12.07
CA GLY A 984 7.68 23.33 -11.09
C GLY A 984 7.49 21.96 -11.72
N TYR A 985 6.38 21.72 -12.42
CA TYR A 985 6.11 20.47 -13.15
C TYR A 985 7.17 20.20 -14.23
N ALA A 986 7.69 21.23 -14.91
CA ALA A 986 8.76 21.09 -15.90
C ALA A 986 10.13 20.73 -15.27
N LYS A 987 10.50 21.33 -14.12
CA LYS A 987 11.76 21.01 -13.43
C LYS A 987 11.77 19.60 -12.85
N SER A 988 10.63 19.19 -12.27
CA SER A 988 10.43 17.93 -11.55
C SER A 988 10.28 16.70 -12.47
N ARG A 989 10.07 16.90 -13.78
CA ARG A 989 9.85 15.84 -14.77
C ARG A 989 11.10 15.00 -15.05
N LEU A 990 11.21 13.86 -14.38
CA LEU A 990 12.24 12.83 -14.61
C LEU A 990 12.16 12.25 -16.03
N SER A 991 10.94 12.06 -16.57
CA SER A 991 10.72 11.44 -17.89
C SER A 991 11.44 12.16 -19.03
N THR A 992 11.63 13.48 -18.95
CA THR A 992 12.39 14.30 -19.92
C THR A 992 13.89 14.39 -19.62
N ARG A 993 14.34 13.96 -18.43
CA ARG A 993 15.77 13.96 -18.04
C ARG A 993 16.55 12.71 -18.49
N ALA A 994 15.90 11.79 -19.21
CA ALA A 994 16.46 10.49 -19.63
C ALA A 994 17.90 10.55 -20.21
N GLN A 995 18.25 11.61 -20.95
CA GLN A 995 19.59 11.80 -21.51
C GLN A 995 20.71 11.84 -20.44
N GLN A 996 20.42 12.30 -19.21
CA GLN A 996 21.39 12.38 -18.12
C GLN A 996 21.72 11.01 -17.50
N LEU A 997 20.90 9.99 -17.74
CA LEU A 997 21.16 8.61 -17.30
C LEU A 997 22.16 7.88 -18.22
N ARG A 998 22.63 8.51 -19.31
CA ARG A 998 23.59 7.92 -20.25
C ARG A 998 24.89 7.52 -19.55
N GLY A 999 25.21 6.22 -19.60
CA GLY A 999 26.43 5.67 -19.03
C GLY A 999 26.36 5.33 -17.54
N LYS A 1000 25.27 5.67 -16.85
CA LYS A 1000 24.97 5.18 -15.49
C LYS A 1000 24.35 3.76 -15.60
N LYS A 1001 24.51 2.92 -14.56
CA LYS A 1001 23.80 1.62 -14.49
C LYS A 1001 22.38 1.86 -13.94
N TYR A 1002 21.33 1.62 -14.72
CA TYR A 1002 19.95 1.84 -14.27
C TYR A 1002 19.09 0.57 -14.34
N LEU A 1003 18.24 0.37 -13.32
CA LEU A 1003 17.21 -0.67 -13.24
C LEU A 1003 15.84 -0.03 -12.96
N LEU A 1004 14.86 -0.37 -13.79
CA LEU A 1004 13.47 0.06 -13.70
C LEU A 1004 12.59 -1.16 -13.42
N VAL A 1005 11.79 -1.14 -12.35
CA VAL A 1005 10.89 -2.23 -11.95
C VAL A 1005 9.49 -1.71 -11.70
N HIS A 1006 8.44 -2.41 -12.13
CA HIS A 1006 7.05 -1.96 -11.98
C HIS A 1006 6.05 -3.13 -12.16
N GLY A 1007 4.92 -3.11 -11.46
CA GLY A 1007 3.76 -3.97 -11.77
C GLY A 1007 2.97 -3.42 -12.96
N THR A 1008 2.29 -4.27 -13.74
CA THR A 1008 1.46 -3.78 -14.86
C THR A 1008 0.06 -3.33 -14.44
N SER A 1009 -0.35 -3.70 -13.22
CA SER A 1009 -1.66 -3.40 -12.64
C SER A 1009 -1.54 -2.53 -11.38
N ASP A 1010 -0.48 -1.72 -11.34
CA ASP A 1010 -0.27 -0.67 -10.34
C ASP A 1010 -1.35 0.40 -10.51
N ASP A 1011 -2.32 0.40 -9.58
CA ASP A 1011 -3.48 1.29 -9.54
C ASP A 1011 -3.14 2.68 -8.99
N ASN A 1012 -1.99 2.82 -8.32
CA ASN A 1012 -1.55 4.07 -7.72
C ASN A 1012 -0.52 4.79 -8.62
N VAL A 1013 0.72 4.28 -8.68
CA VAL A 1013 1.82 4.88 -9.47
C VAL A 1013 1.83 4.34 -10.90
N HIS A 1014 0.67 4.03 -11.48
CA HIS A 1014 0.43 3.67 -12.88
C HIS A 1014 1.64 3.33 -13.76
N TYR A 1015 1.69 2.09 -14.27
CA TYR A 1015 2.70 1.57 -15.20
C TYR A 1015 3.03 2.51 -16.40
N GLN A 1016 2.09 3.38 -16.79
CA GLN A 1016 2.29 4.57 -17.63
C GLN A 1016 3.61 5.32 -17.34
N GLN A 1017 3.92 5.56 -16.06
CA GLN A 1017 5.10 6.28 -15.59
C GLN A 1017 6.40 5.62 -16.10
N SER A 1018 6.63 4.36 -15.73
CA SER A 1018 7.80 3.60 -16.19
C SER A 1018 7.87 3.51 -17.71
N MET A 1019 6.75 3.26 -18.39
CA MET A 1019 6.75 3.12 -19.85
C MET A 1019 7.05 4.43 -20.60
N ILE A 1020 6.75 5.60 -20.03
CA ILE A 1020 7.12 6.89 -20.63
C ILE A 1020 8.61 7.20 -20.42
N LEU A 1021 9.18 6.85 -19.25
CA LEU A 1021 10.62 6.93 -19.03
C LEU A 1021 11.41 5.95 -19.93
N ALA A 1022 10.98 4.68 -19.98
CA ALA A 1022 11.56 3.64 -20.84
C ALA A 1022 11.60 4.08 -22.32
N LYS A 1023 10.44 4.49 -22.86
CA LYS A 1023 10.30 5.06 -24.21
C LYS A 1023 11.25 6.22 -24.50
N ASN A 1024 11.55 7.05 -23.50
CA ASN A 1024 12.50 8.16 -23.68
C ASN A 1024 13.96 7.71 -23.56
N LEU A 1025 14.29 6.70 -22.76
CA LEU A 1025 15.63 6.06 -22.73
C LEU A 1025 15.94 5.36 -24.07
N GLU A 1026 15.00 4.55 -24.55
CA GLU A 1026 15.06 3.85 -25.85
C GLU A 1026 15.29 4.82 -27.01
N ARG A 1027 14.48 5.89 -27.09
CA ARG A 1027 14.57 6.92 -28.14
C ARG A 1027 15.90 7.66 -28.19
N HIS A 1028 16.65 7.68 -27.10
CA HIS A 1028 17.97 8.29 -27.02
C HIS A 1028 19.12 7.28 -27.18
N ASP A 1029 18.85 5.98 -27.40
CA ASP A 1029 19.88 4.92 -27.36
C ASP A 1029 20.65 4.95 -26.03
N ILE A 1030 19.94 4.67 -24.94
CA ILE A 1030 20.47 4.57 -23.58
C ILE A 1030 20.09 3.21 -23.00
N LEU A 1031 21.10 2.43 -22.63
CA LEU A 1031 20.92 1.10 -22.04
C LEU A 1031 20.49 1.20 -20.58
N PHE A 1032 19.43 0.46 -20.23
CA PHE A 1032 18.93 0.24 -18.88
C PHE A 1032 18.44 -1.21 -18.78
N LYS A 1033 18.18 -1.68 -17.55
CA LYS A 1033 17.44 -2.92 -17.31
C LYS A 1033 15.99 -2.59 -16.96
N GLN A 1034 15.04 -3.34 -17.50
CA GLN A 1034 13.64 -3.30 -17.08
C GLN A 1034 13.20 -4.67 -16.57
N ILE A 1035 12.41 -4.67 -15.50
CA ILE A 1035 11.60 -5.79 -15.05
C ILE A 1035 10.16 -5.30 -14.97
N SER A 1036 9.21 -6.11 -15.42
CA SER A 1036 7.79 -5.76 -15.39
C SER A 1036 6.99 -6.98 -15.00
N TYR A 1037 6.18 -6.85 -13.96
CA TYR A 1037 5.44 -7.95 -13.37
C TYR A 1037 3.99 -7.89 -13.82
N ALA A 1038 3.54 -8.91 -14.55
CA ALA A 1038 2.16 -9.02 -14.99
C ALA A 1038 1.22 -9.12 -13.77
N ASP A 1039 0.12 -8.39 -13.81
CA ASP A 1039 -1.00 -8.37 -12.84
C ASP A 1039 -0.67 -8.03 -11.38
N GLU A 1040 0.58 -7.69 -11.06
CA GLU A 1040 0.95 -7.19 -9.74
C GLU A 1040 0.56 -5.71 -9.56
N ASP A 1041 0.12 -5.40 -8.33
CA ASP A 1041 -0.20 -4.06 -7.84
C ASP A 1041 1.05 -3.28 -7.36
N HIS A 1042 0.82 -2.10 -6.78
CA HIS A 1042 1.90 -1.23 -6.26
C HIS A 1042 2.82 -1.90 -5.22
N GLY A 1043 2.34 -2.92 -4.49
CA GLY A 1043 3.08 -3.62 -3.43
C GLY A 1043 3.90 -4.82 -3.89
N LEU A 1044 3.76 -5.25 -5.15
CA LEU A 1044 4.48 -6.37 -5.79
C LEU A 1044 4.52 -7.65 -4.92
N ALA A 1045 3.43 -7.92 -4.19
CA ALA A 1045 3.40 -8.84 -3.06
C ALA A 1045 3.75 -10.29 -3.42
N ASN A 1046 3.22 -10.81 -4.53
CA ASN A 1046 3.41 -12.22 -4.91
C ASN A 1046 4.81 -12.45 -5.53
N VAL A 1047 5.43 -11.40 -6.08
CA VAL A 1047 6.73 -11.46 -6.77
C VAL A 1047 7.92 -10.99 -5.92
N ARG A 1048 7.72 -10.60 -4.65
CA ARG A 1048 8.79 -10.06 -3.79
C ARG A 1048 10.09 -10.89 -3.76
N PRO A 1049 10.08 -12.23 -3.66
CA PRO A 1049 11.32 -12.99 -3.71
C PRO A 1049 12.10 -12.75 -5.01
N HIS A 1050 11.42 -12.75 -6.17
CA HIS A 1050 12.05 -12.46 -7.46
C HIS A 1050 12.54 -11.00 -7.55
N LEU A 1051 11.82 -10.04 -6.95
CA LEU A 1051 12.24 -8.65 -6.84
C LEU A 1051 13.57 -8.52 -6.09
N TYR A 1052 13.65 -9.05 -4.87
CA TYR A 1052 14.86 -8.92 -4.05
C TYR A 1052 16.05 -9.71 -4.59
N HIS A 1053 15.84 -10.91 -5.15
CA HIS A 1053 16.90 -11.64 -5.89
C HIS A 1053 17.37 -10.85 -7.13
N SER A 1054 16.48 -10.12 -7.81
CA SER A 1054 16.85 -9.25 -8.93
C SER A 1054 17.63 -8.00 -8.49
N LEU A 1055 17.27 -7.40 -7.35
CA LEU A 1055 17.97 -6.27 -6.75
C LEU A 1055 19.37 -6.67 -6.24
N ASP A 1056 19.46 -7.77 -5.47
CA ASP A 1056 20.72 -8.34 -4.98
C ASP A 1056 21.71 -8.59 -6.13
N ARG A 1057 21.23 -9.20 -7.22
CA ARG A 1057 22.01 -9.37 -8.44
C ARG A 1057 22.42 -8.04 -9.08
N PHE A 1058 21.50 -7.07 -9.21
CA PHE A 1058 21.80 -5.78 -9.84
C PHE A 1058 22.85 -4.98 -9.07
N PHE A 1059 22.74 -4.91 -7.75
CA PHE A 1059 23.73 -4.24 -6.91
C PHE A 1059 25.03 -5.07 -6.76
N GLY A 1060 24.97 -6.40 -6.83
CA GLY A 1060 26.16 -7.25 -6.99
C GLY A 1060 26.94 -6.98 -8.27
N GLU A 1061 26.25 -6.82 -9.40
CA GLU A 1061 26.82 -6.37 -10.68
C GLU A 1061 27.21 -4.87 -10.65
N CYS A 1062 26.67 -4.07 -9.73
CA CYS A 1062 27.10 -2.69 -9.49
C CYS A 1062 28.44 -2.62 -8.74
N PHE A 1063 28.51 -3.26 -7.57
CA PHE A 1063 29.63 -3.24 -6.62
C PHE A 1063 30.72 -4.30 -6.88
N ALA A 1064 30.63 -5.02 -8.01
CA ALA A 1064 31.52 -6.12 -8.41
C ALA A 1064 31.67 -7.26 -7.37
N SER A 1065 30.74 -7.37 -6.42
CA SER A 1065 30.82 -8.37 -5.34
C SER A 1065 30.47 -9.77 -5.87
N SER A 1066 31.48 -10.63 -5.89
CA SER A 1066 31.31 -12.06 -6.21
C SER A 1066 30.56 -12.87 -5.14
N ARG A 1067 30.14 -12.25 -4.03
CA ARG A 1067 29.24 -12.83 -3.02
C ARG A 1067 27.77 -12.52 -3.35
N LEU A 1068 27.43 -11.24 -3.58
CA LEU A 1068 26.11 -10.82 -4.09
C LEU A 1068 25.77 -11.58 -5.39
N ALA A 1069 26.67 -11.57 -6.37
CA ALA A 1069 26.49 -12.28 -7.65
C ALA A 1069 26.52 -13.84 -7.55
N LYS A 1070 26.56 -14.41 -6.33
CA LYS A 1070 26.33 -15.82 -6.02
C LYS A 1070 25.12 -16.07 -5.13
N SER A 1071 24.65 -15.09 -4.35
CA SER A 1071 23.47 -15.25 -3.49
C SER A 1071 22.18 -15.28 -4.30
N ALA A 1072 22.15 -14.51 -5.40
CA ALA A 1072 21.07 -14.54 -6.39
C ALA A 1072 21.27 -15.58 -7.51
N LYS A 1073 21.66 -16.83 -7.15
CA LYS A 1073 21.88 -17.95 -8.09
C LYS A 1073 21.47 -19.31 -7.53
#